data_AF-A0A1Z5STT5-F1
#
_entry.id   AF-A0A1Z5STT5-F1
#
_cell.length_a   1.000
_cell.length_b   1.000
_cell.length_c   1.000
_cell.angle_alpha   90.00
_cell.angle_beta   90.00
_cell.angle_gamma   90.00
#
_symmetry.space_group_name_H-M   'P 1'
#
loop_
_entity.id
_entity.type
_entity.pdbx_description
1 polymer ?
#
loop_
_entity_poly.entity_id
_entity_poly.type
_entity_poly.pdbx_seq_one_letter_code
_entity_poly.pdbx_strand_id
1 'polypeptide(L)'
;MGGWDYYCFLCNAGFDVYLDDLDDGQNDGHPDLDAVQPDRPNMRQLFPRELVEPRLQWLTKFRTIGVNRKTVGIKQCYLSGPATSAVYGDASIQFGDHPNAQGRGENFPGNVTCYMSADGGENDGDLPIHESCLIVLSEAFAQAQGIKQHWTVDWSNVAVPFDLDTLFTALAPLRQPYQSFLNLAHEWEPDQYFDLDWDRMLHYLDPLESDDKDVQAEAGRAVPLGPHPACEEVSQNRWRPGDWFQNLPEELTVAIADILPEKDLVSMMLASRAAYGATRSQSFWKRRLQQDAPWYWEAFSTSSPSVINSYEKEYQKVMMQARRPVELAKRNQHVPGLANRRRIWEVSQQVLEMYAKICPLDPNITAEISSEFQEEARSHYFARVADQKESGHDASVQFFFQTAADMYLEKSVLFFWRKKALGGISARLGDNILSFGDCATPAEAFNVLELSADDWLEKVTLNISINSSSWQDARYNTTKTTYDHFVSGITCHTLSGNEHHFGETSGCKRLLEPRPGHGIIGMRTDWAEGRITRIGIFEHAAGLTTFRPSNDTKRLEFLWRDQLPSQSLRFRDYVTGYWTAQAAWDLAPMQPLLFGTNELDLSTVTGFAASRDLRCFEVHRSDGSKERIGNSTGSIKLMRIDGPGGERISSISVVVGALPVGLVMISNRGRRMVFGKSNDNSVTPYTPETGFGLAGIYCSFAYNSNPGEQLSSLGLVFSPDIAPAALDDAGLADPGGLLWEPQAPPASWRPSDPLYGSQHNGCVLKALDFSRPVKKITGLLAAPAWLDIIELGGFTIHYGEDSSSDRESVFGMTSEVWPTHPEATIEDLQRMKRHDRMSMMLGRKERDPAVAHVASDEEALAQPSTWALGQDGEKIVTITVWAGDYLNGLQFHSESGKSSPRWGACGGEPAGKISVKHDPRVVGARVFLGCQRLGFTACSDVPQAIQAMVTGE
;
A
#
# COMPACT_ATOMS: atom_id res chain seq x y z
N MET A 1 -5.70 7.38 17.58
CA MET A 1 -6.14 6.03 17.13
C MET A 1 -5.09 5.08 17.69
N GLY A 2 -5.50 4.14 18.55
CA GLY A 2 -4.57 3.18 19.19
C GLY A 2 -3.94 2.25 18.15
N GLY A 3 -2.69 1.83 18.39
CA GLY A 3 -1.98 0.88 17.54
C GLY A 3 -2.68 -0.48 17.48
N TRP A 4 -2.33 -1.27 16.47
CA TRP A 4 -2.73 -2.67 16.32
C TRP A 4 -1.47 -3.51 16.42
N ASP A 5 -1.46 -4.52 17.30
CA ASP A 5 -0.36 -5.47 17.36
C ASP A 5 -0.51 -6.55 16.29
N TYR A 6 0.61 -7.16 15.93
CA TYR A 6 0.66 -8.24 14.96
C TYR A 6 1.44 -9.42 15.51
N TYR A 7 1.05 -10.61 15.04
CA TYR A 7 1.45 -11.87 15.67
C TYR A 7 2.33 -12.68 14.72
N CYS A 8 3.22 -13.50 15.26
CA CYS A 8 3.96 -14.48 14.46
C CYS A 8 3.00 -15.52 13.86
N PHE A 9 3.09 -15.75 12.55
CA PHE A 9 2.11 -16.59 11.85
C PHE A 9 2.13 -18.07 12.28
N LEU A 10 3.20 -18.57 12.93
CA LEU A 10 3.26 -19.95 13.43
C LEU A 10 2.86 -20.10 14.91
N CYS A 11 3.33 -19.24 15.79
CA CYS A 11 3.16 -19.40 17.23
C CYS A 11 2.07 -18.48 17.81
N ASN A 12 1.51 -17.56 17.01
CA ASN A 12 0.49 -16.61 17.42
C ASN A 12 0.87 -15.80 18.68
N ALA A 13 2.16 -15.48 18.85
CA ALA A 13 2.69 -14.60 19.89
C ALA A 13 3.18 -13.30 19.26
N GLY A 14 3.15 -12.21 20.02
CA GLY A 14 3.67 -10.91 19.58
C GLY A 14 5.19 -10.84 19.59
N PHE A 15 5.71 -9.64 19.31
CA PHE A 15 7.14 -9.38 19.11
C PHE A 15 7.80 -8.57 20.23
N ASP A 16 7.08 -8.41 21.34
CA ASP A 16 7.49 -7.63 22.50
C ASP A 16 7.37 -8.49 23.77
N VAL A 17 8.20 -8.17 24.78
CA VAL A 17 8.16 -8.82 26.09
C VAL A 17 7.57 -7.82 27.09
N TYR A 18 6.24 -7.82 27.21
CA TYR A 18 5.53 -7.04 28.22
C TYR A 18 4.83 -7.97 29.20
N LEU A 19 5.34 -8.03 30.43
CA LEU A 19 4.72 -8.75 31.54
C LEU A 19 4.01 -7.72 32.41
N ASP A 20 2.67 -7.76 32.45
CA ASP A 20 1.89 -6.83 33.26
C ASP A 20 2.07 -7.13 34.77
N ASP A 21 2.40 -6.08 35.52
CA ASP A 21 2.65 -6.08 36.97
C ASP A 21 1.41 -5.65 37.77
N LEU A 22 0.26 -5.39 37.13
CA LEU A 22 -0.94 -4.94 37.84
C LEU A 22 -1.48 -6.02 38.80
N ASP A 23 -0.89 -6.07 40.00
CA ASP A 23 -1.59 -6.32 41.25
C ASP A 23 -2.37 -5.04 41.59
N ASP A 24 -3.58 -4.89 41.08
CA ASP A 24 -4.58 -4.11 41.77
C ASP A 24 -5.98 -4.52 41.31
N GLY A 25 -6.74 -5.07 42.26
CA GLY A 25 -8.19 -5.18 42.14
C GLY A 25 -8.85 -3.80 42.15
N GLN A 26 -8.65 -3.00 41.11
CA GLN A 26 -9.69 -2.08 40.67
C GLN A 26 -10.61 -2.85 39.72
N ASN A 27 -11.54 -3.52 40.39
CA ASN A 27 -12.75 -4.05 39.82
C ASN A 27 -13.52 -2.89 39.19
N ASP A 28 -13.32 -2.67 37.90
CA ASP A 28 -14.12 -1.78 37.08
C ASP A 28 -15.53 -2.38 36.93
N GLY A 29 -16.35 -2.19 37.96
CA GLY A 29 -17.79 -1.98 37.82
C GLY A 29 -18.68 -3.08 37.23
N HIS A 30 -18.25 -4.34 37.11
CA HIS A 30 -19.15 -5.43 36.72
C HIS A 30 -19.09 -6.63 37.68
N PRO A 31 -20.07 -6.79 38.59
CA PRO A 31 -20.19 -7.98 39.41
C PRO A 31 -21.01 -9.02 38.65
N ASP A 32 -20.39 -9.77 37.75
CA ASP A 32 -20.97 -11.01 37.23
C ASP A 32 -19.98 -12.16 37.39
N LEU A 33 -20.25 -12.95 38.43
CA LEU A 33 -20.27 -14.42 38.43
C LEU A 33 -19.26 -15.11 37.50
N ASP A 34 -18.09 -15.49 38.02
CA ASP A 34 -17.62 -16.86 37.87
C ASP A 34 -16.58 -17.22 38.95
N ALA A 35 -16.68 -18.47 39.39
CA ALA A 35 -16.02 -19.01 40.57
C ALA A 35 -14.49 -18.98 40.48
N VAL A 36 -13.83 -18.57 41.57
CA VAL A 36 -12.44 -18.92 41.85
C VAL A 36 -12.35 -20.46 41.84
N GLN A 37 -11.86 -21.04 40.75
CA GLN A 37 -11.57 -22.47 40.67
C GLN A 37 -10.38 -22.77 41.61
N PRO A 38 -10.58 -23.55 42.70
CA PRO A 38 -9.55 -23.74 43.74
C PRO A 38 -8.32 -24.57 43.31
N ASP A 39 -8.24 -25.03 42.07
CA ASP A 39 -7.25 -26.02 41.61
C ASP A 39 -6.28 -25.51 40.52
N ARG A 40 -6.35 -24.24 40.11
CA ARG A 40 -5.37 -23.70 39.14
C ARG A 40 -4.05 -23.32 39.86
N PRO A 41 -2.90 -23.88 39.44
CA PRO A 41 -1.62 -23.53 40.04
C PRO A 41 -1.28 -22.07 39.73
N ASN A 42 -0.79 -21.34 40.75
CA ASN A 42 -0.37 -19.95 40.58
C ASN A 42 0.91 -19.90 39.72
N MET A 43 0.75 -19.58 38.44
CA MET A 43 1.85 -19.58 37.47
C MET A 43 2.92 -18.52 37.79
N ARG A 44 2.56 -17.39 38.40
CA ARG A 44 3.51 -16.36 38.86
C ARG A 44 4.43 -16.86 39.97
N GLN A 45 3.95 -17.77 40.83
CA GLN A 45 4.77 -18.41 41.85
C GLN A 45 5.70 -19.49 41.27
N LEU A 46 5.24 -20.20 40.24
CA LEU A 46 6.01 -21.26 39.58
C LEU A 46 7.08 -20.71 38.62
N PHE A 47 6.86 -19.52 38.06
CA PHE A 47 7.76 -18.84 37.14
C PHE A 47 8.04 -17.41 37.62
N PRO A 48 8.97 -17.22 38.58
CA PRO A 48 9.40 -15.89 39.00
C PRO A 48 9.85 -15.05 37.80
N ARG A 49 9.46 -13.78 37.79
CA ARG A 49 9.70 -12.87 36.67
C ARG A 49 11.17 -12.82 36.27
N GLU A 50 12.06 -12.75 37.25
CA GLU A 50 13.51 -12.63 37.05
C GLU A 50 14.11 -13.86 36.34
N LEU A 51 13.45 -15.01 36.43
CA LEU A 51 13.88 -16.26 35.80
C LEU A 51 13.24 -16.47 34.43
N VAL A 52 12.03 -15.94 34.21
CA VAL A 52 11.27 -16.17 32.97
C VAL A 52 11.50 -15.10 31.93
N GLU A 53 11.65 -13.83 32.31
CA GLU A 53 11.82 -12.70 31.38
C GLU A 53 13.05 -12.87 30.46
N PRO A 54 14.22 -13.35 30.93
CA PRO A 54 15.35 -13.67 30.05
C PRO A 54 15.03 -14.80 29.04
N ARG A 55 14.17 -15.74 29.42
CA ARG A 55 13.76 -16.89 28.60
C ARG A 55 12.70 -16.53 27.56
N LEU A 56 12.09 -15.36 27.67
CA LEU A 56 11.12 -14.82 26.69
C LEU A 56 11.76 -13.88 25.67
N GLN A 57 13.04 -13.52 25.83
CA GLN A 57 13.75 -12.59 24.93
C GLN A 57 13.84 -13.08 23.47
N TRP A 58 13.57 -14.36 23.21
CA TRP A 58 13.47 -14.87 21.84
C TRP A 58 12.26 -14.28 21.09
N LEU A 59 11.20 -13.84 21.78
CA LEU A 59 10.01 -13.24 21.17
C LEU A 59 10.31 -11.93 20.44
N THR A 60 11.36 -11.20 20.85
CA THR A 60 11.77 -9.96 20.16
C THR A 60 12.62 -10.24 18.92
N LYS A 61 13.00 -11.49 18.67
CA LYS A 61 13.84 -11.90 17.54
C LYS A 61 12.98 -12.48 16.44
N PHE A 62 12.73 -11.69 15.41
CA PHE A 62 11.89 -12.11 14.30
C PHE A 62 12.39 -11.57 12.96
N ARG A 63 11.81 -12.14 11.91
CA ARG A 63 12.04 -11.82 10.51
C ARG A 63 10.69 -11.79 9.80
N THR A 64 10.72 -11.37 8.55
CA THR A 64 9.54 -11.31 7.70
C THR A 64 9.77 -12.05 6.38
N ILE A 65 8.73 -12.72 5.89
CA ILE A 65 8.67 -13.27 4.55
C ILE A 65 7.77 -12.36 3.74
N GLY A 66 8.33 -11.70 2.72
CA GLY A 66 7.64 -10.71 1.92
C GLY A 66 7.81 -10.94 0.42
N VAL A 67 7.10 -10.16 -0.38
CA VAL A 67 7.25 -10.12 -1.84
C VAL A 67 7.98 -8.84 -2.23
N ASN A 68 9.09 -8.97 -2.96
CA ASN A 68 9.76 -7.83 -3.57
C ASN A 68 9.40 -7.76 -5.05
N ARG A 69 8.38 -6.96 -5.39
CA ARG A 69 7.88 -6.82 -6.76
C ARG A 69 8.88 -6.17 -7.74
N LYS A 70 9.98 -5.59 -7.25
CA LYS A 70 11.03 -4.98 -8.08
C LYS A 70 12.12 -5.97 -8.51
N THR A 71 12.08 -7.22 -8.04
CA THR A 71 13.09 -8.22 -8.41
C THR A 71 12.90 -8.69 -9.84
N VAL A 72 14.01 -8.84 -10.55
CA VAL A 72 14.06 -9.18 -11.99
C VAL A 72 14.01 -10.71 -12.24
N GLY A 73 13.97 -11.53 -11.19
CA GLY A 73 13.94 -12.99 -11.29
C GLY A 73 12.54 -13.59 -11.44
N ILE A 74 12.49 -14.90 -11.72
CA ILE A 74 11.24 -15.69 -11.75
C ILE A 74 10.54 -15.71 -10.37
N LYS A 75 11.36 -15.73 -9.31
CA LYS A 75 10.94 -15.73 -7.91
C LYS A 75 10.99 -14.32 -7.35
N GLN A 76 10.01 -13.94 -6.54
CA GLN A 76 9.88 -12.59 -6.00
C GLN A 76 9.86 -12.54 -4.48
N CYS A 77 9.63 -13.67 -3.81
CA CYS A 77 9.61 -13.69 -2.35
C CYS A 77 11.02 -13.57 -1.78
N TYR A 78 11.11 -12.97 -0.59
CA TYR A 78 12.35 -12.82 0.16
C TYR A 78 12.12 -13.16 1.64
N LEU A 79 13.21 -13.55 2.29
CA LEU A 79 13.33 -13.60 3.74
C LEU A 79 14.18 -12.42 4.20
N SER A 80 13.65 -11.57 5.06
CA SER A 80 14.38 -10.40 5.57
C SER A 80 15.50 -10.78 6.54
N GLY A 81 16.38 -9.80 6.79
CA GLY A 81 17.26 -9.81 7.95
C GLY A 81 16.47 -9.66 9.25
N PRO A 82 17.16 -9.49 10.39
CA PRO A 82 16.50 -9.19 11.66
C PRO A 82 15.54 -8.01 11.54
N ALA A 83 14.39 -8.13 12.19
CA ALA A 83 13.34 -7.12 12.21
C ALA A 83 13.10 -6.59 13.63
N THR A 84 12.52 -5.39 13.73
CA THR A 84 12.09 -4.77 14.99
C THR A 84 10.64 -4.31 14.87
N SER A 85 9.87 -4.47 15.95
CA SER A 85 8.47 -4.07 16.01
C SER A 85 8.34 -2.54 15.91
N ALA A 86 7.42 -2.06 15.08
CA ALA A 86 7.08 -0.65 14.96
C ALA A 86 5.56 -0.44 15.15
N VAL A 87 5.16 0.82 15.26
CA VAL A 87 3.75 1.17 15.49
C VAL A 87 2.88 0.88 14.26
N TYR A 88 1.58 0.62 14.49
CA TYR A 88 0.55 0.45 13.45
C TYR A 88 0.71 -0.77 12.53
N GLY A 89 1.20 -1.90 13.05
CA GLY A 89 1.30 -3.12 12.24
C GLY A 89 2.53 -3.18 11.33
N ASP A 90 3.46 -2.23 11.48
CA ASP A 90 4.68 -2.17 10.70
C ASP A 90 5.86 -2.83 11.42
N ALA A 91 6.77 -3.42 10.66
CA ALA A 91 8.06 -3.93 11.11
C ALA A 91 9.19 -3.17 10.41
N SER A 92 10.21 -2.75 11.16
CA SER A 92 11.44 -2.21 10.57
C SER A 92 12.42 -3.35 10.31
N ILE A 93 12.70 -3.65 9.04
CA ILE A 93 13.53 -4.81 8.64
C ILE A 93 14.93 -4.40 8.20
N GLN A 94 15.91 -5.24 8.51
CA GLN A 94 17.21 -5.19 7.85
C GLN A 94 17.16 -5.98 6.53
N PHE A 95 17.89 -5.50 5.53
CA PHE A 95 18.05 -6.26 4.29
C PHE A 95 18.92 -7.48 4.58
N GLY A 96 18.35 -8.66 4.34
CA GLY A 96 19.04 -9.93 4.46
C GLY A 96 19.93 -10.25 3.26
N ASP A 97 20.63 -11.38 3.32
CA ASP A 97 21.45 -11.90 2.21
C ASP A 97 20.60 -12.54 1.09
N HIS A 98 19.28 -12.63 1.26
CA HIS A 98 18.40 -13.19 0.23
C HIS A 98 18.47 -12.32 -1.04
N PRO A 99 18.69 -12.89 -2.24
CA PRO A 99 18.88 -12.11 -3.47
C PRO A 99 17.68 -11.20 -3.78
N ASN A 100 16.47 -11.68 -3.46
CA ASN A 100 15.24 -10.90 -3.62
C ASN A 100 14.99 -9.85 -2.52
N ALA A 101 15.77 -9.84 -1.43
CA ALA A 101 15.69 -8.77 -0.43
C ALA A 101 16.43 -7.51 -0.90
N GLN A 102 17.38 -7.64 -1.83
CA GLN A 102 18.17 -6.53 -2.34
C GLN A 102 17.39 -5.71 -3.40
N GLY A 103 17.68 -4.40 -3.51
CA GLY A 103 17.14 -3.56 -4.59
C GLY A 103 15.82 -2.81 -4.31
N ARG A 104 15.41 -2.63 -3.05
CA ARG A 104 14.24 -1.78 -2.71
C ARG A 104 14.44 -0.26 -2.93
N GLY A 105 15.61 0.18 -3.42
CA GLY A 105 15.96 1.58 -3.71
C GLY A 105 16.84 2.19 -2.62
N GLU A 106 17.72 3.11 -3.00
CA GLU A 106 18.83 3.63 -2.17
C GLU A 106 18.41 4.50 -0.95
N ASN A 107 17.11 4.76 -0.74
CA ASN A 107 16.63 5.74 0.26
C ASN A 107 15.72 5.20 1.38
N PHE A 108 15.64 3.89 1.63
CA PHE A 108 14.83 3.37 2.75
C PHE A 108 15.49 2.16 3.44
N PRO A 109 15.96 2.29 4.71
CA PRO A 109 15.77 1.19 5.65
C PRO A 109 14.25 0.96 5.76
N GLY A 110 13.76 -0.12 5.18
CA GLY A 110 12.35 -0.24 4.78
C GLY A 110 11.47 -0.71 5.92
N ASN A 111 10.63 0.16 6.47
CA ASN A 111 9.46 -0.30 7.21
C ASN A 111 8.55 -1.08 6.27
N VAL A 112 8.06 -2.23 6.72
CA VAL A 112 7.13 -3.09 5.99
C VAL A 112 5.88 -3.30 6.82
N THR A 113 4.72 -3.26 6.18
CA THR A 113 3.47 -3.61 6.85
C THR A 113 3.34 -5.12 6.94
N CYS A 114 3.10 -5.63 8.14
CA CYS A 114 2.80 -7.04 8.38
C CYS A 114 1.31 -7.30 8.15
N TYR A 115 1.01 -8.40 7.44
CA TYR A 115 -0.36 -8.75 7.03
C TYR A 115 -1.05 -7.68 6.16
N MET A 116 -2.30 -7.94 5.77
CA MET A 116 -3.06 -7.00 4.96
C MET A 116 -3.56 -5.83 5.83
N SER A 117 -3.21 -4.60 5.44
CA SER A 117 -3.71 -3.40 6.11
C SER A 117 -5.24 -3.34 6.12
N ALA A 118 -5.80 -2.77 7.19
CA ALA A 118 -7.24 -2.52 7.38
C ALA A 118 -7.89 -1.77 6.19
N ASP A 119 -7.13 -0.95 5.46
CA ASP A 119 -7.68 -0.22 4.32
C ASP A 119 -7.58 -1.00 2.99
N GLY A 120 -7.19 -2.28 3.02
CA GLY A 120 -6.95 -3.09 1.81
C GLY A 120 -5.72 -2.64 1.02
N GLY A 121 -4.74 -2.06 1.73
CA GLY A 121 -3.61 -1.31 1.17
C GLY A 121 -2.65 -2.07 0.23
N GLU A 122 -1.71 -1.30 -0.31
CA GLU A 122 -0.87 -1.52 -1.50
C GLU A 122 -0.03 -2.83 -1.57
N ASN A 123 0.19 -3.49 -0.44
CA ASN A 123 1.06 -4.66 -0.31
C ASN A 123 0.30 -5.88 0.20
N ASP A 124 0.73 -7.07 -0.22
CA ASP A 124 0.14 -8.34 0.24
C ASP A 124 0.33 -8.59 1.75
N GLY A 125 1.12 -7.74 2.41
CA GLY A 125 1.55 -7.89 3.79
C GLY A 125 2.71 -8.87 3.89
N ASP A 126 3.75 -8.45 4.59
CA ASP A 126 4.82 -9.35 4.99
C ASP A 126 4.31 -10.32 6.07
N LEU A 127 4.73 -11.59 6.03
CA LEU A 127 4.41 -12.59 7.04
C LEU A 127 5.51 -12.61 8.11
N PRO A 128 5.23 -12.17 9.35
CA PRO A 128 6.23 -12.10 10.40
C PRO A 128 6.38 -13.46 11.11
N ILE A 129 7.62 -13.85 11.40
CA ILE A 129 7.97 -15.13 12.00
C ILE A 129 9.16 -14.97 12.95
N HIS A 130 9.05 -15.49 14.18
CA HIS A 130 10.18 -15.56 15.10
C HIS A 130 11.29 -16.46 14.55
N GLU A 131 12.55 -16.13 14.84
CA GLU A 131 13.70 -16.92 14.35
C GLU A 131 13.64 -18.37 14.83
N SER A 132 13.25 -18.60 16.10
CA SER A 132 13.07 -19.95 16.63
C SER A 132 11.93 -20.70 15.94
N CYS A 133 10.84 -20.02 15.58
CA CYS A 133 9.71 -20.63 14.83
C CYS A 133 10.12 -21.01 13.41
N LEU A 134 10.95 -20.20 12.74
CA LEU A 134 11.48 -20.49 11.40
C LEU A 134 12.36 -21.74 11.38
N ILE A 135 13.11 -22.00 12.45
CA ILE A 135 13.91 -23.22 12.59
C ILE A 135 12.99 -24.45 12.71
N VAL A 136 11.97 -24.38 13.57
CA VAL A 136 10.98 -25.47 13.70
C VAL A 136 10.29 -25.78 12.37
N LEU A 137 9.92 -24.74 11.61
CA LEU A 137 9.34 -24.88 10.27
C LEU A 137 10.32 -25.55 9.30
N SER A 138 11.57 -25.11 9.30
CA SER A 138 12.62 -25.66 8.42
C SER A 138 12.86 -27.14 8.70
N GLU A 139 12.91 -27.55 9.98
CA GLU A 139 13.04 -28.96 10.37
C GLU A 139 11.84 -29.80 9.93
N ALA A 140 10.61 -29.27 10.01
CA ALA A 140 9.41 -29.96 9.54
C ALA A 140 9.48 -30.25 8.02
N PHE A 141 9.89 -29.26 7.22
CA PHE A 141 10.10 -29.43 5.79
C PHE A 141 11.26 -30.37 5.45
N ALA A 142 12.37 -30.26 6.17
CA ALA A 142 13.53 -31.11 5.97
C ALA A 142 13.20 -32.58 6.22
N GLN A 143 12.49 -32.88 7.31
CA GLN A 143 12.05 -34.24 7.61
C GLN A 143 11.11 -34.78 6.53
N ALA A 144 10.16 -33.99 6.06
CA ALA A 144 9.22 -34.39 5.00
C ALA A 144 9.93 -34.67 3.66
N GLN A 145 11.01 -33.95 3.35
CA GLN A 145 11.80 -34.13 2.12
C GLN A 145 12.96 -35.14 2.29
N GLY A 146 13.14 -35.72 3.48
CA GLY A 146 14.25 -36.63 3.78
C GLY A 146 15.63 -35.96 3.80
N ILE A 147 15.69 -34.63 3.96
CA ILE A 147 16.93 -33.87 4.07
C ILE A 147 17.53 -34.09 5.47
N LYS A 148 18.81 -34.51 5.53
CA LYS A 148 19.53 -34.82 6.78
C LYS A 148 20.23 -33.62 7.43
N GLN A 149 20.12 -32.46 6.81
CA GLN A 149 20.72 -31.21 7.27
C GLN A 149 19.86 -30.62 8.41
N HIS A 150 20.45 -29.99 9.43
CA HIS A 150 19.71 -29.40 10.56
C HIS A 150 19.96 -27.90 10.68
N TRP A 151 18.89 -27.09 10.71
CA TRP A 151 18.96 -25.64 10.64
C TRP A 151 19.33 -24.99 11.97
N THR A 152 20.15 -23.94 11.91
CA THR A 152 20.55 -23.15 13.09
C THR A 152 20.29 -21.66 12.85
N VAL A 153 20.23 -20.87 13.94
CA VAL A 153 19.95 -19.42 13.91
C VAL A 153 20.97 -18.65 13.07
N ASP A 154 22.19 -19.18 12.94
CA ASP A 154 23.30 -18.53 12.22
C ASP A 154 23.34 -18.82 10.71
N TRP A 155 22.37 -19.56 10.16
CA TRP A 155 22.37 -19.90 8.74
C TRP A 155 21.86 -18.75 7.87
N SER A 156 22.50 -18.57 6.71
CA SER A 156 22.20 -17.46 5.80
C SER A 156 20.73 -17.50 5.34
N ASN A 157 20.17 -16.32 5.08
CA ASN A 157 18.77 -16.15 4.65
C ASN A 157 18.43 -16.80 3.29
N VAL A 158 19.38 -17.49 2.67
CA VAL A 158 19.30 -18.05 1.30
C VAL A 158 18.96 -19.55 1.32
N ALA A 159 19.13 -20.25 2.45
CA ALA A 159 19.12 -21.71 2.50
C ALA A 159 17.96 -22.32 3.29
N VAL A 160 16.71 -21.88 3.08
CA VAL A 160 15.53 -22.58 3.63
C VAL A 160 15.20 -23.84 2.81
N PRO A 161 14.67 -24.93 3.42
CA PRO A 161 14.37 -26.19 2.73
C PRO A 161 13.09 -26.16 1.88
N PHE A 162 12.58 -24.97 1.57
CA PHE A 162 11.33 -24.79 0.84
C PHE A 162 11.40 -23.56 -0.04
N ASP A 163 10.60 -23.54 -1.10
CA ASP A 163 10.50 -22.39 -1.97
C ASP A 163 9.63 -21.30 -1.33
N LEU A 164 10.18 -20.10 -1.16
CA LEU A 164 9.47 -18.98 -0.51
C LEU A 164 8.23 -18.52 -1.29
N ASP A 165 8.30 -18.50 -2.63
CA ASP A 165 7.16 -18.12 -3.47
C ASP A 165 5.99 -19.11 -3.32
N THR A 166 6.30 -20.40 -3.33
CA THR A 166 5.33 -21.48 -3.11
C THR A 166 4.72 -21.40 -1.71
N LEU A 167 5.55 -21.20 -0.67
CA LEU A 167 5.07 -21.04 0.71
C LEU A 167 4.16 -19.82 0.86
N PHE A 168 4.58 -18.66 0.35
CA PHE A 168 3.80 -17.43 0.45
C PHE A 168 2.46 -17.55 -0.27
N THR A 169 2.45 -18.23 -1.42
CA THR A 169 1.23 -18.54 -2.20
C THR A 169 0.32 -19.50 -1.46
N ALA A 170 0.87 -20.58 -0.88
CA ALA A 170 0.10 -21.55 -0.10
C ALA A 170 -0.63 -20.93 1.10
N LEU A 171 -0.02 -19.90 1.70
CA LEU A 171 -0.55 -19.21 2.88
C LEU A 171 -1.44 -18.00 2.53
N ALA A 172 -1.49 -17.57 1.27
CA ALA A 172 -2.30 -16.44 0.85
C ALA A 172 -3.80 -16.57 1.19
N PRO A 173 -4.46 -17.74 1.01
CA PRO A 173 -5.88 -17.91 1.36
C PRO A 173 -6.20 -17.78 2.85
N LEU A 174 -5.21 -17.88 3.73
CA LEU A 174 -5.42 -17.81 5.18
C LEU A 174 -5.41 -16.37 5.72
N ARG A 175 -5.17 -15.40 4.85
CA ARG A 175 -5.13 -13.97 5.20
C ARG A 175 -6.53 -13.40 5.08
N GLN A 176 -7.04 -12.78 6.15
CA GLN A 176 -8.27 -12.00 6.08
C GLN A 176 -7.95 -10.51 6.19
N PRO A 177 -8.73 -9.63 5.53
CA PRO A 177 -8.66 -8.20 5.78
C PRO A 177 -8.81 -7.91 7.28
N TYR A 178 -8.10 -6.92 7.79
CA TYR A 178 -8.15 -6.50 9.20
C TYR A 178 -7.54 -7.50 10.22
N GLN A 179 -7.02 -8.65 9.79
CA GLN A 179 -6.36 -9.59 10.69
C GLN A 179 -4.85 -9.36 10.73
N SER A 180 -4.31 -9.45 11.94
CA SER A 180 -2.87 -9.34 12.21
C SER A 180 -2.22 -10.70 12.49
N PHE A 181 -2.84 -11.78 11.97
CA PHE A 181 -2.45 -13.18 12.10
C PHE A 181 -3.00 -14.02 10.93
N LEU A 182 -2.55 -15.27 10.77
CA LEU A 182 -3.13 -16.23 9.81
C LEU A 182 -4.16 -17.12 10.50
N ASN A 183 -5.23 -17.46 9.78
CA ASN A 183 -6.24 -18.43 10.24
C ASN A 183 -5.75 -19.88 10.15
N LEU A 184 -4.71 -20.22 10.92
CA LEU A 184 -4.23 -21.57 11.16
C LEU A 184 -4.88 -22.14 12.43
N ALA A 185 -4.88 -23.46 12.60
CA ALA A 185 -5.44 -24.06 13.81
C ALA A 185 -4.50 -23.83 15.01
N HIS A 186 -4.62 -22.65 15.61
CA HIS A 186 -4.03 -22.30 16.90
C HIS A 186 -5.01 -22.64 18.03
N GLU A 187 -4.48 -22.90 19.22
CA GLU A 187 -5.31 -23.19 20.41
C GLU A 187 -6.08 -21.97 20.93
N TRP A 188 -5.75 -20.76 20.43
CA TRP A 188 -6.35 -19.50 20.85
C TRP A 188 -6.42 -18.47 19.72
N GLU A 189 -7.45 -17.62 19.79
CA GLU A 189 -7.59 -16.43 18.98
C GLU A 189 -6.76 -15.29 19.59
N PRO A 190 -6.02 -14.53 18.78
CA PRO A 190 -5.28 -13.36 19.24
C PRO A 190 -6.21 -12.14 19.40
N ASP A 191 -5.90 -11.29 20.38
CA ASP A 191 -6.65 -10.07 20.69
C ASP A 191 -6.17 -8.86 19.86
N GLN A 192 -6.73 -7.67 20.13
CA GLN A 192 -6.27 -6.43 19.50
C GLN A 192 -4.86 -6.02 19.96
N TYR A 193 -4.51 -6.38 21.20
CA TYR A 193 -3.23 -6.12 21.84
C TYR A 193 -2.63 -7.44 22.31
N PHE A 194 -1.32 -7.60 22.14
CA PHE A 194 -0.63 -8.78 22.64
C PHE A 194 -0.20 -8.57 24.09
N ASP A 195 -0.82 -9.33 24.99
CA ASP A 195 -0.40 -9.42 26.37
C ASP A 195 0.09 -10.84 26.70
N LEU A 196 1.18 -10.93 27.47
CA LEU A 196 1.69 -12.20 27.97
C LEU A 196 0.81 -12.72 29.11
N ASP A 197 -0.10 -13.63 28.78
CA ASP A 197 -0.94 -14.32 29.76
C ASP A 197 -0.10 -15.30 30.61
N TRP A 198 -0.07 -15.06 31.93
CA TRP A 198 0.61 -15.92 32.90
C TRP A 198 0.09 -17.36 32.91
N ASP A 199 -1.20 -17.58 32.62
CA ASP A 199 -1.78 -18.93 32.54
C ASP A 199 -1.24 -19.70 31.31
N ARG A 200 -0.67 -18.99 30.33
CA ARG A 200 -0.14 -19.55 29.07
C ARG A 200 1.38 -19.49 28.97
N MET A 201 2.08 -19.06 30.02
CA MET A 201 3.53 -18.82 30.03
C MET A 201 4.36 -19.97 29.43
N LEU A 202 3.96 -21.22 29.68
CA LEU A 202 4.64 -22.43 29.20
C LEU A 202 4.66 -22.57 27.67
N HIS A 203 3.73 -21.91 26.99
CA HIS A 203 3.61 -21.88 25.53
C HIS A 203 4.34 -20.69 24.91
N TYR A 204 4.99 -19.84 25.70
CA TYR A 204 5.82 -18.73 25.24
C TYR A 204 7.32 -18.95 25.50
N LEU A 205 7.69 -20.04 26.18
CA LEU A 205 9.10 -20.43 26.35
C LEU A 205 9.73 -20.73 24.98
N ASP A 206 11.02 -20.40 24.81
CA ASP A 206 11.74 -20.56 23.55
C ASP A 206 11.64 -22.02 23.08
N PRO A 207 11.02 -22.31 21.92
CA PRO A 207 10.86 -23.69 21.48
C PRO A 207 12.21 -24.37 21.29
N LEU A 208 13.31 -23.66 21.09
CA LEU A 208 14.64 -24.25 20.95
C LEU A 208 15.36 -24.50 22.29
N GLU A 209 14.78 -24.09 23.42
CA GLU A 209 15.34 -24.37 24.73
C GLU A 209 15.22 -25.86 25.07
N SER A 210 16.36 -26.55 24.96
CA SER A 210 16.56 -27.92 25.44
C SER A 210 17.50 -27.95 26.64
N ASP A 211 17.31 -28.95 27.50
CA ASP A 211 18.02 -29.11 28.76
C ASP A 211 19.41 -29.75 28.55
N ASP A 212 20.27 -29.11 27.75
CA ASP A 212 21.57 -29.67 27.34
C ASP A 212 22.69 -29.48 28.38
N LYS A 213 22.39 -28.84 29.53
CA LYS A 213 23.37 -28.64 30.61
C LYS A 213 23.47 -29.81 31.60
N ASP A 214 22.52 -30.75 31.59
CA ASP A 214 22.54 -31.89 32.53
C ASP A 214 23.27 -33.14 32.01
N VAL A 215 23.66 -33.19 30.73
CA VAL A 215 24.38 -34.35 30.17
C VAL A 215 25.81 -34.50 30.74
N GLN A 216 26.38 -33.47 31.36
CA GLN A 216 27.70 -33.56 32.03
C GLN A 216 27.66 -33.50 33.57
N ALA A 217 26.53 -33.16 34.19
CA ALA A 217 26.45 -33.01 35.66
C ALA A 217 26.01 -34.30 36.40
N GLU A 218 25.30 -35.22 35.74
CA GLU A 218 24.83 -36.46 36.38
C GLU A 218 25.88 -37.58 36.46
N ALA A 219 27.05 -37.44 35.84
CA ALA A 219 28.17 -38.38 36.03
C ALA A 219 28.80 -38.31 37.44
N GLY A 220 28.46 -37.28 38.24
CA GLY A 220 29.04 -37.04 39.57
C GLY A 220 28.15 -37.34 40.78
N ARG A 221 26.89 -37.74 40.59
CA ARG A 221 25.97 -38.09 41.69
C ARG A 221 25.28 -39.44 41.44
N ALA A 222 26.08 -40.50 41.43
CA ALA A 222 25.58 -41.82 41.75
C ALA A 222 25.15 -41.83 43.24
N VAL A 223 23.87 -41.57 43.50
CA VAL A 223 23.24 -41.98 44.75
C VAL A 223 23.17 -43.52 44.72
N PRO A 224 23.70 -44.24 45.73
CA PRO A 224 23.53 -45.68 45.80
C PRO A 224 22.04 -45.97 45.98
N LEU A 225 21.37 -46.47 44.94
CA LEU A 225 20.10 -47.14 45.11
C LEU A 225 20.36 -48.35 46.00
N GLY A 226 19.76 -48.34 47.20
CA GLY A 226 19.75 -49.47 48.11
C GLY A 226 19.22 -50.73 47.42
N PRO A 227 19.53 -51.92 47.94
CA PRO A 227 19.19 -53.18 47.31
C PRO A 227 17.69 -53.24 46.98
N HIS A 228 17.38 -53.47 45.71
CA HIS A 228 16.05 -53.87 45.25
C HIS A 228 15.53 -54.99 46.16
N PRO A 229 14.30 -54.91 46.71
CA PRO A 229 13.66 -56.12 47.20
C PRO A 229 13.56 -57.06 45.99
N ALA A 230 14.09 -58.27 46.15
CA ALA A 230 14.01 -59.34 45.18
C ALA A 230 12.56 -59.43 44.68
N CYS A 231 12.35 -59.14 43.40
CA CYS A 231 11.12 -59.47 42.73
C CYS A 231 11.09 -61.00 42.71
N GLU A 232 10.20 -61.59 43.51
CA GLU A 232 9.97 -63.02 43.56
C GLU A 232 9.87 -63.57 42.13
N GLU A 233 10.62 -64.63 41.85
CA GLU A 233 10.38 -65.49 40.71
C GLU A 233 8.95 -66.04 40.82
N VAL A 234 7.99 -65.34 40.22
CA VAL A 234 6.64 -65.86 40.05
C VAL A 234 6.70 -66.91 38.96
N SER A 235 6.75 -68.16 39.44
CA SER A 235 6.53 -69.43 38.75
C SER A 235 5.84 -69.33 37.39
N GLN A 236 6.46 -69.98 36.41
CA GLN A 236 5.90 -70.34 35.12
C GLN A 236 4.51 -71.01 35.26
N ASN A 237 3.64 -70.73 34.29
CA ASN A 237 2.36 -71.39 34.02
C ASN A 237 1.19 -71.16 35.00
N ARG A 238 0.48 -70.03 34.83
CA ARG A 238 -0.99 -70.01 34.95
C ARG A 238 -1.60 -69.26 33.78
N TRP A 239 -2.30 -70.01 32.94
CA TRP A 239 -3.16 -69.52 31.88
C TRP A 239 -4.20 -68.56 32.47
N ARG A 240 -4.17 -67.28 32.09
CA ARG A 240 -5.33 -66.42 32.20
C ARG A 240 -6.10 -66.54 30.88
N PRO A 241 -7.33 -67.08 30.87
CA PRO A 241 -8.14 -67.07 29.67
C PRO A 241 -8.54 -65.62 29.37
N GLY A 242 -7.89 -64.99 28.39
CA GLY A 242 -8.24 -63.64 27.95
C GLY A 242 -7.14 -62.78 27.32
N ASP A 243 -5.86 -63.20 27.32
CA ASP A 243 -4.80 -62.42 26.65
C ASP A 243 -4.72 -62.77 25.15
N TRP A 244 -5.50 -62.06 24.34
CA TRP A 244 -5.60 -62.27 22.89
C TRP A 244 -4.25 -62.06 22.17
N PHE A 245 -3.34 -61.26 22.74
CA PHE A 245 -2.03 -60.98 22.15
C PHE A 245 -1.00 -62.10 22.39
N GLN A 246 -1.24 -63.04 23.32
CA GLN A 246 -0.34 -64.19 23.52
C GLN A 246 -0.31 -65.15 22.32
N ASN A 247 -1.36 -65.15 21.49
CA ASN A 247 -1.45 -65.98 20.30
C ASN A 247 -1.04 -65.26 19.01
N LEU A 248 -0.69 -63.96 19.10
CA LEU A 248 -0.20 -63.19 17.96
C LEU A 248 1.33 -63.29 17.87
N PRO A 249 1.90 -63.43 16.65
CA PRO A 249 3.31 -63.20 16.43
C PRO A 249 3.75 -61.84 17.00
N GLU A 250 4.97 -61.80 17.52
CA GLU A 250 5.53 -60.59 18.15
C GLU A 250 5.55 -59.42 17.15
N GLU A 251 5.83 -59.70 15.88
CA GLU A 251 5.87 -58.71 14.80
C GLU A 251 4.51 -58.04 14.59
N LEU A 252 3.41 -58.80 14.67
CA LEU A 252 2.06 -58.25 14.56
C LEU A 252 1.67 -57.47 15.82
N THR A 253 2.10 -57.93 16.99
CA THR A 253 1.88 -57.22 18.26
C THR A 253 2.60 -55.86 18.27
N VAL A 254 3.84 -55.82 17.76
CA VAL A 254 4.62 -54.58 17.57
C VAL A 254 3.98 -53.68 16.51
N ALA A 255 3.53 -54.23 15.38
CA ALA A 255 2.86 -53.43 14.34
C ALA A 255 1.54 -52.81 14.84
N ILE A 256 0.76 -53.54 15.64
CA ILE A 256 -0.43 -53.00 16.31
C ILE A 256 -0.01 -51.89 17.28
N ALA A 257 1.02 -52.12 18.10
CA ALA A 257 1.54 -51.13 19.04
C ALA A 257 2.02 -49.84 18.36
N ASP A 258 2.67 -49.95 17.20
CA ASP A 258 3.20 -48.81 16.42
C ASP A 258 2.06 -47.90 15.89
N ILE A 259 0.84 -48.41 15.67
CA ILE A 259 -0.30 -47.64 15.13
C ILE A 259 -1.17 -47.02 16.24
N LEU A 260 -1.10 -47.54 17.47
CA LEU A 260 -1.97 -47.07 18.55
C LEU A 260 -1.61 -45.65 19.03
N PRO A 261 -2.59 -44.82 19.40
CA PRO A 261 -2.34 -43.60 20.17
C PRO A 261 -1.71 -43.91 21.53
N GLU A 262 -0.92 -42.99 22.09
CA GLU A 262 -0.20 -43.17 23.37
C GLU A 262 -1.08 -43.71 24.51
N LYS A 263 -2.29 -43.14 24.68
CA LYS A 263 -3.24 -43.54 25.74
C LYS A 263 -3.68 -45.00 25.60
N ASP A 264 -3.83 -45.46 24.37
CA ASP A 264 -4.25 -46.82 24.06
C ASP A 264 -3.07 -47.79 24.10
N LEU A 265 -1.86 -47.32 23.75
CA LEU A 265 -0.62 -48.08 23.91
C LEU A 265 -0.36 -48.43 25.38
N VAL A 266 -0.46 -47.45 26.29
CA VAL A 266 -0.33 -47.69 27.73
C VAL A 266 -1.42 -48.66 28.22
N SER A 267 -2.66 -48.48 27.77
CA SER A 267 -3.77 -49.36 28.11
C SER A 267 -3.53 -50.79 27.62
N MET A 268 -2.98 -50.97 26.41
CA MET A 268 -2.64 -52.27 25.85
C MET A 268 -1.50 -52.94 26.63
N MET A 269 -0.45 -52.18 26.97
CA MET A 269 0.67 -52.66 27.78
C MET A 269 0.23 -53.10 29.19
N LEU A 270 -0.75 -52.41 29.78
CA LEU A 270 -1.33 -52.79 31.07
C LEU A 270 -2.27 -53.99 30.97
N ALA A 271 -2.99 -54.13 29.85
CA ALA A 271 -3.99 -55.18 29.65
C ALA A 271 -3.39 -56.53 29.20
N SER A 272 -2.23 -56.53 28.54
CA SER A 272 -1.60 -57.74 27.99
C SER A 272 -0.12 -57.85 28.33
N ARG A 273 0.26 -59.02 28.87
CA ARG A 273 1.68 -59.32 29.17
C ARG A 273 2.48 -59.58 27.89
N ALA A 274 1.84 -60.16 26.87
CA ALA A 274 2.47 -60.36 25.57
C ALA A 274 2.77 -59.03 24.88
N ALA A 275 1.82 -58.09 24.90
CA ALA A 275 2.02 -56.73 24.39
C ALA A 275 3.10 -55.97 25.17
N TYR A 276 3.10 -56.07 26.50
CA TYR A 276 4.16 -55.48 27.32
C TYR A 276 5.53 -56.07 27.01
N GLY A 277 5.63 -57.39 26.79
CA GLY A 277 6.87 -58.06 26.39
C GLY A 277 7.40 -57.59 25.04
N ALA A 278 6.54 -57.51 24.04
CA ALA A 278 6.87 -57.10 22.67
C ALA A 278 7.38 -55.65 22.57
N THR A 279 6.93 -54.77 23.47
CA THR A 279 7.28 -53.34 23.49
C THR A 279 8.56 -53.03 24.27
N ARG A 280 9.28 -54.03 24.82
CA ARG A 280 10.52 -53.79 25.59
C ARG A 280 11.75 -53.45 24.76
N SER A 281 11.69 -53.63 23.44
CA SER A 281 12.84 -53.41 22.58
C SER A 281 13.20 -51.92 22.47
N GLN A 282 14.50 -51.61 22.49
CA GLN A 282 14.97 -50.23 22.28
C GLN A 282 14.63 -49.71 20.88
N SER A 283 14.56 -50.61 19.89
CA SER A 283 14.14 -50.29 18.53
C SER A 283 12.67 -49.88 18.46
N PHE A 284 11.78 -50.50 19.23
CA PHE A 284 10.39 -50.08 19.35
C PHE A 284 10.28 -48.66 19.91
N TRP A 285 10.86 -48.38 21.09
CA TRP A 285 10.80 -47.05 21.69
C TRP A 285 11.49 -45.97 20.85
N LYS A 286 12.56 -46.33 20.12
CA LYS A 286 13.18 -45.42 19.15
C LYS A 286 12.20 -45.06 18.03
N ARG A 287 11.54 -46.04 17.41
CA ARG A 287 10.51 -45.79 16.38
C ARG A 287 9.35 -44.98 16.94
N ARG A 288 8.90 -45.30 18.15
CA ARG A 288 7.81 -44.59 18.82
C ARG A 288 8.14 -43.14 19.11
N LEU A 289 9.37 -42.86 19.56
CA LEU A 289 9.86 -41.50 19.74
C LEU A 289 9.92 -40.74 18.41
N GLN A 290 10.34 -41.40 17.31
CA GLN A 290 10.34 -40.80 15.97
C GLN A 290 8.92 -40.48 15.47
N GLN A 291 7.95 -41.33 15.79
CA GLN A 291 6.56 -41.18 15.36
C GLN A 291 5.79 -40.14 16.19
N ASP A 292 5.91 -40.18 17.52
CA ASP A 292 5.11 -39.34 18.42
C ASP A 292 5.74 -37.98 18.75
N ALA A 293 7.08 -37.90 18.69
CA ALA A 293 7.85 -36.69 18.97
C ALA A 293 8.81 -36.34 17.82
N PRO A 294 8.32 -36.19 16.58
CA PRO A 294 9.17 -35.80 15.44
C PRO A 294 9.78 -34.39 15.62
N TRP A 295 9.17 -33.56 16.47
CA TRP A 295 9.68 -32.25 16.91
C TRP A 295 10.87 -32.34 17.89
N TYR A 296 11.25 -33.52 18.36
CA TYR A 296 12.46 -33.75 19.16
C TYR A 296 13.56 -34.37 18.29
N TRP A 297 13.92 -33.65 17.23
CA TRP A 297 14.82 -34.14 16.17
C TRP A 297 16.26 -34.35 16.64
N GLU A 298 16.68 -33.67 17.71
CA GLU A 298 18.03 -33.79 18.29
C GLU A 298 18.35 -35.22 18.75
N ALA A 299 17.32 -35.99 19.13
CA ALA A 299 17.46 -37.41 19.50
C ALA A 299 17.87 -38.31 18.33
N PHE A 300 17.79 -37.81 17.10
CA PHE A 300 17.98 -38.60 15.87
C PHE A 300 19.08 -38.04 14.96
N SER A 301 19.70 -36.92 15.32
CA SER A 301 20.80 -36.29 14.57
C SER A 301 22.06 -37.16 14.57
N THR A 302 22.68 -37.30 13.39
CA THR A 302 23.90 -38.13 13.20
C THR A 302 25.15 -37.54 13.88
N SER A 303 25.11 -36.27 14.28
CA SER A 303 26.21 -35.54 14.90
C SER A 303 26.43 -35.83 16.39
N SER A 304 25.51 -36.56 17.04
CA SER A 304 25.69 -37.02 18.43
C SER A 304 25.57 -38.54 18.49
N PRO A 305 26.69 -39.29 18.41
CA PRO A 305 26.65 -40.72 18.59
C PRO A 305 26.40 -41.04 20.08
N SER A 306 25.29 -41.72 20.38
CA SER A 306 25.07 -42.53 21.58
C SER A 306 25.05 -41.85 22.97
N VAL A 307 24.14 -40.89 23.20
CA VAL A 307 23.85 -40.39 24.57
C VAL A 307 22.59 -41.04 25.19
N ILE A 308 21.68 -41.60 24.38
CA ILE A 308 20.43 -42.16 24.89
C ILE A 308 20.65 -43.59 25.40
N ASN A 309 20.80 -43.73 26.72
CA ASN A 309 20.95 -45.03 27.40
C ASN A 309 19.65 -45.87 27.42
N SER A 310 18.48 -45.24 27.30
CA SER A 310 17.19 -45.93 27.15
C SER A 310 16.16 -45.03 26.45
N TYR A 311 15.73 -45.43 25.26
CA TYR A 311 14.69 -44.75 24.49
C TYR A 311 13.34 -44.75 25.20
N GLU A 312 13.03 -45.76 26.02
CA GLU A 312 11.79 -45.79 26.83
C GLU A 312 11.77 -44.66 27.87
N LYS A 313 12.89 -44.47 28.58
CA LYS A 313 13.02 -43.41 29.59
C LYS A 313 13.01 -42.03 28.93
N GLU A 314 13.71 -41.91 27.81
CA GLU A 314 13.76 -40.66 27.04
C GLU A 314 12.37 -40.30 26.51
N TYR A 315 11.64 -41.26 25.96
CA TYR A 315 10.25 -41.07 25.55
C TYR A 315 9.37 -40.58 26.69
N GLN A 316 9.41 -41.22 27.86
CA GLN A 316 8.64 -40.78 29.03
C GLN A 316 9.04 -39.37 29.48
N LYS A 317 10.33 -39.04 29.48
CA LYS A 317 10.85 -37.71 29.84
C LYS A 317 10.32 -36.64 28.88
N VAL A 318 10.51 -36.83 27.59
CA VAL A 318 10.13 -35.89 26.52
C VAL A 318 8.62 -35.66 26.51
N MET A 319 7.84 -36.73 26.61
CA MET A 319 6.37 -36.63 26.65
C MET A 319 5.87 -35.95 27.92
N MET A 320 6.54 -36.15 29.06
CA MET A 320 6.21 -35.43 30.29
C MET A 320 6.51 -33.93 30.17
N GLN A 321 7.65 -33.56 29.59
CA GLN A 321 8.05 -32.18 29.35
C GLN A 321 7.11 -31.46 28.37
N ALA A 322 6.69 -32.11 27.29
CA ALA A 322 5.81 -31.48 26.29
C ALA A 322 4.32 -31.52 26.63
N ARG A 323 3.82 -32.55 27.34
CA ARG A 323 2.38 -32.71 27.64
C ARG A 323 1.98 -32.31 29.05
N ARG A 324 2.89 -32.38 30.03
CA ARG A 324 2.63 -32.07 31.45
C ARG A 324 3.67 -31.13 32.09
N PRO A 325 4.04 -30.01 31.43
CA PRO A 325 5.05 -29.07 31.93
C PRO A 325 4.71 -28.47 33.32
N VAL A 326 3.43 -28.28 33.63
CA VAL A 326 2.98 -27.78 34.94
C VAL A 326 3.39 -28.71 36.09
N GLU A 327 3.37 -30.03 35.87
CA GLU A 327 3.73 -31.00 36.91
C GLU A 327 5.24 -31.01 37.19
N LEU A 328 6.06 -30.63 36.20
CA LEU A 328 7.49 -30.39 36.39
C LEU A 328 7.74 -29.13 37.21
N ALA A 329 7.05 -28.04 36.86
CA ALA A 329 7.14 -26.77 37.58
C ALA A 329 6.77 -26.94 39.06
N LYS A 330 5.68 -27.66 39.37
CA LYS A 330 5.27 -27.99 40.75
C LYS A 330 6.34 -28.76 41.53
N ARG A 331 7.21 -29.50 40.85
CA ARG A 331 8.33 -30.26 41.45
C ARG A 331 9.63 -29.45 41.52
N ASN A 332 9.59 -28.15 41.21
CA ASN A 332 10.76 -27.28 41.07
C ASN A 332 11.80 -27.84 40.07
N GLN A 333 11.32 -28.54 39.03
CA GLN A 333 12.17 -29.03 37.95
C GLN A 333 12.19 -28.02 36.80
N HIS A 334 13.28 -28.00 36.04
CA HIS A 334 13.38 -27.17 34.84
C HIS A 334 12.30 -27.58 33.84
N VAL A 335 11.61 -26.59 33.28
CA VAL A 335 10.56 -26.79 32.27
C VAL A 335 11.07 -26.27 30.94
N PRO A 336 11.48 -27.13 29.99
CA PRO A 336 12.00 -26.70 28.70
C PRO A 336 10.89 -26.20 27.77
N GLY A 337 11.27 -25.61 26.64
CA GLY A 337 10.33 -25.09 25.63
C GLY A 337 9.62 -26.14 24.77
N LEU A 338 9.73 -27.43 25.11
CA LEU A 338 9.19 -28.54 24.29
C LEU A 338 7.67 -28.51 24.13
N ALA A 339 6.93 -27.97 25.11
CA ALA A 339 5.49 -27.79 24.99
C ALA A 339 5.14 -26.79 23.88
N ASN A 340 5.85 -25.66 23.82
CA ASN A 340 5.71 -24.68 22.74
C ASN A 340 6.19 -25.25 21.40
N ARG A 341 7.33 -25.96 21.39
CA ARG A 341 7.85 -26.60 20.17
C ARG A 341 6.85 -27.57 19.54
N ARG A 342 6.21 -28.44 20.33
CA ARG A 342 5.17 -29.36 19.84
C ARG A 342 4.03 -28.59 19.17
N ARG A 343 3.54 -27.53 19.81
CA ARG A 343 2.45 -26.69 19.28
C ARG A 343 2.83 -26.04 17.95
N ILE A 344 4.03 -25.44 17.86
CA ILE A 344 4.54 -24.84 16.62
C ILE A 344 4.73 -25.90 15.53
N TRP A 345 5.17 -27.11 15.90
CA TRP A 345 5.30 -28.22 14.97
C TRP A 345 3.95 -28.65 14.38
N GLU A 346 2.91 -28.79 15.21
CA GLU A 346 1.56 -29.14 14.77
C GLU A 346 1.02 -28.11 13.74
N VAL A 347 1.29 -26.82 13.95
CA VAL A 347 0.96 -25.76 12.97
C VAL A 347 1.85 -25.86 11.72
N SER A 348 3.14 -26.15 11.88
CA SER A 348 4.07 -26.33 10.76
C SER A 348 3.67 -27.49 9.84
N GLN A 349 3.08 -28.56 10.38
CA GLN A 349 2.52 -29.66 9.58
C GLN A 349 1.33 -29.20 8.73
N GLN A 350 0.45 -28.34 9.25
CA GLN A 350 -0.65 -27.76 8.46
C GLN A 350 -0.11 -26.91 7.31
N VAL A 351 0.91 -26.09 7.58
CA VAL A 351 1.62 -25.30 6.55
C VAL A 351 2.20 -26.21 5.46
N LEU A 352 2.82 -27.33 5.87
CA LEU A 352 3.39 -28.31 4.96
C LEU A 352 2.33 -29.01 4.09
N GLU A 353 1.18 -29.38 4.67
CA GLU A 353 0.05 -29.95 3.93
C GLU A 353 -0.48 -28.99 2.86
N MET A 354 -0.54 -27.69 3.16
CA MET A 354 -0.94 -26.68 2.18
C MET A 354 0.11 -26.48 1.09
N TYR A 355 1.40 -26.45 1.46
CA TYR A 355 2.49 -26.38 0.50
C TYR A 355 2.49 -27.58 -0.46
N ALA A 356 2.30 -28.80 0.07
CA ALA A 356 2.33 -30.04 -0.70
C ALA A 356 1.21 -30.14 -1.75
N LYS A 357 0.11 -29.39 -1.60
CA LYS A 357 -0.96 -29.28 -2.60
C LYS A 357 -0.51 -28.53 -3.86
N ILE A 358 0.44 -27.60 -3.73
CA ILE A 358 0.97 -26.78 -4.83
C ILE A 358 2.23 -27.42 -5.41
N CYS A 359 3.14 -27.88 -4.54
CA CYS A 359 4.41 -28.48 -4.93
C CYS A 359 4.57 -29.84 -4.23
N PRO A 360 4.33 -30.96 -4.94
CA PRO A 360 4.52 -32.30 -4.39
C PRO A 360 5.95 -32.48 -3.87
N LEU A 361 6.08 -32.93 -2.62
CA LEU A 361 7.37 -33.06 -1.92
C LEU A 361 8.17 -34.33 -2.32
N ASP A 362 7.78 -35.04 -3.39
CA ASP A 362 8.46 -36.26 -3.85
C ASP A 362 9.70 -35.90 -4.70
N PRO A 363 10.92 -36.24 -4.24
CA PRO A 363 12.16 -35.96 -4.97
C PRO A 363 12.27 -36.68 -6.32
N ASN A 364 11.47 -37.73 -6.57
CA ASN A 364 11.47 -38.43 -7.86
C ASN A 364 10.61 -37.73 -8.94
N ILE A 365 9.70 -36.85 -8.55
CA ILE A 365 8.80 -36.12 -9.49
C ILE A 365 9.45 -34.80 -9.95
N THR A 366 10.28 -34.19 -9.12
CA THR A 366 10.84 -32.84 -9.34
C THR A 366 12.00 -32.78 -10.34
N ALA A 367 12.60 -33.92 -10.71
CA ALA A 367 13.78 -33.97 -11.58
C ALA A 367 13.47 -33.98 -13.09
N GLU A 368 12.23 -34.21 -13.51
CA GLU A 368 11.93 -34.55 -14.93
C GLU A 368 11.55 -33.37 -15.84
N ILE A 369 11.36 -32.14 -15.35
CA ILE A 369 10.85 -31.03 -16.19
C ILE A 369 11.52 -29.68 -15.86
N SER A 370 12.86 -29.60 -15.99
CA SER A 370 13.56 -28.32 -15.96
C SER A 370 13.79 -27.82 -17.38
N SER A 371 13.20 -26.69 -17.75
CA SER A 371 13.46 -26.02 -19.03
C SER A 371 14.91 -25.53 -19.10
N GLU A 372 15.54 -25.56 -20.27
CA GLU A 372 16.90 -25.04 -20.45
C GLU A 372 17.01 -23.54 -20.17
N PHE A 373 15.89 -22.81 -20.21
CA PHE A 373 15.85 -21.36 -19.97
C PHE A 373 15.75 -21.00 -18.49
N GLN A 374 15.48 -21.95 -17.60
CA GLN A 374 15.06 -21.69 -16.22
C GLN A 374 16.06 -20.85 -15.41
N GLU A 375 17.37 -21.04 -15.64
CA GLU A 375 18.41 -20.33 -14.88
C GLU A 375 18.62 -18.88 -15.33
N GLU A 376 18.46 -18.60 -16.63
CA GLU A 376 18.74 -17.28 -17.22
C GLU A 376 17.48 -16.45 -17.47
N ALA A 377 16.30 -17.08 -17.41
CA ALA A 377 15.02 -16.43 -17.63
C ALA A 377 14.73 -15.38 -16.55
N ARG A 378 14.16 -14.26 -16.99
CA ARG A 378 13.85 -13.11 -16.12
C ARG A 378 12.39 -12.73 -16.22
N SER A 379 11.86 -12.14 -15.16
CA SER A 379 10.56 -11.47 -15.15
C SER A 379 10.72 -10.11 -14.52
N HIS A 380 10.44 -9.05 -15.27
CA HIS A 380 10.56 -7.68 -14.76
C HIS A 380 9.29 -7.24 -14.04
N TYR A 381 8.15 -7.86 -14.35
CA TYR A 381 6.87 -7.39 -13.87
C TYR A 381 5.87 -8.54 -13.72
N PHE A 382 5.37 -8.69 -12.50
CA PHE A 382 4.26 -9.59 -12.19
C PHE A 382 3.07 -8.75 -11.72
N ALA A 383 2.31 -8.31 -12.70
CA ALA A 383 1.26 -7.30 -12.57
C ALA A 383 0.02 -7.88 -11.88
N ARG A 384 -0.57 -7.14 -10.94
CA ARG A 384 -2.00 -7.32 -10.61
C ARG A 384 -2.85 -6.79 -11.77
N VAL A 385 -3.86 -7.56 -12.16
CA VAL A 385 -4.77 -7.27 -13.29
C VAL A 385 -6.25 -7.49 -12.96
N ALA A 386 -6.54 -8.03 -11.77
CA ALA A 386 -7.87 -8.06 -11.19
C ALA A 386 -7.79 -7.92 -9.66
N ASP A 387 -8.89 -7.53 -9.03
CA ASP A 387 -8.98 -7.52 -7.57
C ASP A 387 -8.90 -8.96 -7.02
N GLN A 388 -8.09 -9.14 -5.97
CA GLN A 388 -7.89 -10.43 -5.34
C GLN A 388 -9.03 -10.68 -4.35
N LYS A 389 -9.80 -11.76 -4.55
CA LYS A 389 -10.87 -12.18 -3.64
C LYS A 389 -10.45 -13.37 -2.79
N GLU A 390 -11.02 -13.47 -1.59
CA GLU A 390 -10.56 -14.31 -0.47
C GLU A 390 -10.56 -15.83 -0.71
N SER A 391 -11.08 -16.35 -1.84
CA SER A 391 -11.25 -17.79 -2.03
C SER A 391 -10.79 -18.30 -3.41
N GLY A 392 -10.27 -19.53 -3.43
CA GLY A 392 -9.92 -20.26 -4.66
C GLY A 392 -8.65 -19.77 -5.35
N HIS A 393 -7.62 -19.38 -4.59
CA HIS A 393 -6.31 -19.00 -5.14
C HIS A 393 -5.54 -20.21 -5.66
N ASP A 394 -5.03 -20.07 -6.87
CA ASP A 394 -4.09 -21.01 -7.48
C ASP A 394 -3.14 -20.24 -8.41
N ALA A 395 -1.98 -20.83 -8.71
CA ALA A 395 -0.90 -20.19 -9.43
C ALA A 395 -0.19 -21.17 -10.38
N SER A 396 0.34 -20.65 -11.48
CA SER A 396 1.06 -21.42 -12.48
C SER A 396 2.28 -20.64 -12.94
N VAL A 397 3.41 -21.33 -13.00
CA VAL A 397 4.70 -20.86 -13.51
C VAL A 397 5.14 -21.89 -14.53
N GLN A 398 5.08 -21.56 -15.81
CA GLN A 398 5.47 -22.50 -16.87
C GLN A 398 6.22 -21.78 -18.00
N PHE A 399 7.15 -22.53 -18.61
CA PHE A 399 7.81 -22.14 -19.84
C PHE A 399 7.03 -22.68 -21.03
N PHE A 400 6.84 -21.85 -22.05
CA PHE A 400 6.26 -22.28 -23.33
C PHE A 400 7.17 -23.29 -24.03
N PHE A 401 8.48 -23.14 -23.86
CA PHE A 401 9.51 -23.91 -24.54
C PHE A 401 10.40 -24.62 -23.51
N GLN A 402 10.67 -25.91 -23.71
CA GLN A 402 11.65 -26.64 -22.90
C GLN A 402 13.05 -26.49 -23.49
N THR A 403 13.13 -26.41 -24.83
CA THR A 403 14.37 -26.20 -25.59
C THR A 403 14.18 -25.14 -26.68
N ALA A 404 15.28 -24.60 -27.21
CA ALA A 404 15.26 -23.64 -28.31
C ALA A 404 14.68 -24.25 -29.61
N ALA A 405 14.75 -25.57 -29.77
CA ALA A 405 14.14 -26.26 -30.91
C ALA A 405 12.60 -26.18 -30.87
N ASP A 406 12.00 -26.17 -29.67
CA ASP A 406 10.54 -26.10 -29.50
C ASP A 406 9.96 -24.78 -30.05
N MET A 407 10.78 -23.73 -30.11
CA MET A 407 10.41 -22.44 -30.67
C MET A 407 10.06 -22.48 -32.15
N TYR A 408 10.41 -23.55 -32.87
CA TYR A 408 10.13 -23.70 -34.30
C TYR A 408 9.02 -24.72 -34.60
N LEU A 409 8.33 -25.22 -33.57
CA LEU A 409 7.13 -26.07 -33.75
C LEU A 409 5.92 -25.23 -34.19
N GLU A 410 4.87 -25.86 -34.69
CA GLU A 410 3.57 -25.19 -34.86
C GLU A 410 2.98 -24.86 -33.50
N LYS A 411 2.40 -23.66 -33.37
CA LYS A 411 1.96 -23.12 -32.09
C LYS A 411 0.57 -22.54 -32.20
N SER A 412 -0.22 -22.73 -31.15
CA SER A 412 -1.46 -21.97 -31.00
C SER A 412 -1.72 -21.54 -29.57
N VAL A 413 -2.32 -20.38 -29.39
CA VAL A 413 -2.65 -19.82 -28.08
C VAL A 413 -4.17 -19.69 -27.97
N LEU A 414 -4.73 -20.31 -26.94
CA LEU A 414 -6.14 -20.29 -26.62
C LEU A 414 -6.40 -19.38 -25.43
N PHE A 415 -7.42 -18.53 -25.53
CA PHE A 415 -7.86 -17.64 -24.47
C PHE A 415 -9.24 -18.07 -23.99
N PHE A 416 -9.36 -18.40 -22.71
CA PHE A 416 -10.62 -18.87 -22.10
C PHE A 416 -11.29 -17.74 -21.32
N TRP A 417 -12.56 -17.49 -21.62
CA TRP A 417 -13.34 -16.42 -21.03
C TRP A 417 -14.44 -16.97 -20.12
N ARG A 418 -14.65 -16.28 -18.99
CA ARG A 418 -15.78 -16.51 -18.08
C ARG A 418 -16.55 -15.23 -17.89
N LYS A 419 -17.80 -15.21 -18.31
CA LYS A 419 -18.61 -14.01 -18.44
C LYS A 419 -17.92 -13.02 -19.39
N LYS A 420 -17.18 -12.08 -18.83
CA LYS A 420 -16.40 -11.05 -19.53
C LYS A 420 -14.94 -10.99 -19.10
N ALA A 421 -14.50 -11.87 -18.21
CA ALA A 421 -13.16 -11.87 -17.64
C ALA A 421 -12.32 -13.01 -18.21
N LEU A 422 -11.04 -12.76 -18.42
CA LEU A 422 -10.07 -13.79 -18.79
C LEU A 422 -9.88 -14.77 -17.63
N GLY A 423 -10.26 -16.04 -17.85
CA GLY A 423 -10.15 -17.11 -16.87
C GLY A 423 -8.86 -17.90 -16.99
N GLY A 424 -8.37 -18.10 -18.21
CA GLY A 424 -7.16 -18.87 -18.49
C GLY A 424 -6.61 -18.63 -19.90
N ILE A 425 -5.35 -19.01 -20.08
CA ILE A 425 -4.60 -19.02 -21.33
C ILE A 425 -4.04 -20.44 -21.49
N SER A 426 -4.14 -21.04 -22.67
CA SER A 426 -3.44 -22.29 -22.97
C SER A 426 -2.59 -22.12 -24.20
N ALA A 427 -1.39 -22.67 -24.19
CA ALA A 427 -0.52 -22.72 -25.35
C ALA A 427 -0.34 -24.17 -25.80
N ARG A 428 -0.61 -24.44 -27.07
CA ARG A 428 -0.31 -25.72 -27.71
C ARG A 428 0.98 -25.57 -28.51
N LEU A 429 1.92 -26.49 -28.27
CA LEU A 429 3.18 -26.60 -29.02
C LEU A 429 3.33 -28.04 -29.51
N GLY A 430 3.09 -28.28 -30.80
CA GLY A 430 2.92 -29.64 -31.31
C GLY A 430 1.83 -30.40 -30.54
N ASP A 431 2.18 -31.51 -29.90
CA ASP A 431 1.26 -32.35 -29.10
C ASP A 431 1.15 -31.89 -27.63
N ASN A 432 2.03 -30.99 -27.16
CA ASN A 432 2.05 -30.53 -25.78
C ASN A 432 1.05 -29.39 -25.56
N ILE A 433 0.28 -29.46 -24.48
CA ILE A 433 -0.67 -28.42 -24.08
C ILE A 433 -0.28 -27.91 -22.70
N LEU A 434 0.03 -26.62 -22.63
CA LEU A 434 0.36 -25.89 -21.40
C LEU A 434 -0.84 -25.04 -21.01
N SER A 435 -1.11 -24.91 -19.72
CA SER A 435 -2.25 -24.17 -19.19
C SER A 435 -1.82 -23.19 -18.10
N PHE A 436 -2.33 -21.97 -18.21
CA PHE A 436 -2.08 -20.83 -17.34
C PHE A 436 -3.44 -20.28 -16.91
N GLY A 437 -3.72 -20.15 -15.61
CA GLY A 437 -5.08 -19.82 -15.17
C GLY A 437 -6.00 -21.04 -15.09
N ASP A 438 -7.28 -20.77 -14.90
CA ASP A 438 -8.30 -21.81 -14.77
C ASP A 438 -8.82 -22.23 -16.16
N CYS A 439 -8.05 -23.11 -16.82
CA CYS A 439 -8.42 -23.74 -18.10
C CYS A 439 -9.25 -25.03 -17.93
N ALA A 440 -9.33 -25.57 -16.70
CA ALA A 440 -9.97 -26.86 -16.43
C ALA A 440 -11.49 -26.75 -16.25
N THR A 441 -11.99 -25.65 -15.68
CA THR A 441 -13.44 -25.45 -15.60
C THR A 441 -13.97 -25.06 -16.99
N PRO A 442 -15.11 -25.61 -17.44
CA PRO A 442 -15.67 -25.32 -18.74
C PRO A 442 -15.82 -23.81 -19.00
N ALA A 443 -15.11 -23.30 -20.00
CA ALA A 443 -15.21 -21.90 -20.41
C ALA A 443 -16.54 -21.66 -21.15
N GLU A 444 -17.09 -20.45 -21.01
CA GLU A 444 -18.29 -20.04 -21.75
C GLU A 444 -17.96 -19.74 -23.22
N ALA A 445 -16.76 -19.23 -23.48
CA ALA A 445 -16.23 -18.95 -24.80
C ALA A 445 -14.70 -19.09 -24.81
N PHE A 446 -14.13 -19.42 -25.97
CA PHE A 446 -12.68 -19.38 -26.18
C PHE A 446 -12.34 -18.75 -27.53
N ASN A 447 -11.18 -18.10 -27.60
CA ASN A 447 -10.58 -17.63 -28.84
C ASN A 447 -9.27 -18.39 -29.09
N VAL A 448 -8.88 -18.52 -30.36
CA VAL A 448 -7.65 -19.21 -30.77
C VAL A 448 -6.83 -18.28 -31.66
N LEU A 449 -5.53 -18.21 -31.38
CA LEU A 449 -4.51 -17.57 -32.21
C LEU A 449 -3.59 -18.67 -32.76
N GLU A 450 -3.65 -18.91 -34.06
CA GLU A 450 -2.79 -19.84 -34.76
C GLU A 450 -1.52 -19.10 -35.24
N LEU A 451 -0.34 -19.65 -34.95
CA LEU A 451 0.95 -19.06 -35.27
C LEU A 451 1.78 -20.05 -36.11
N SER A 452 2.51 -19.53 -37.10
CA SER A 452 3.42 -20.35 -37.89
C SER A 452 4.67 -20.74 -37.08
N ALA A 453 5.46 -21.68 -37.62
CA ALA A 453 6.70 -22.15 -36.99
C ALA A 453 7.66 -21.00 -36.62
N ASP A 454 7.80 -20.01 -37.50
CA ASP A 454 8.72 -18.87 -37.33
C ASP A 454 8.07 -17.64 -36.68
N ASP A 455 6.78 -17.72 -36.32
CA ASP A 455 6.05 -16.61 -35.71
C ASP A 455 5.79 -16.88 -34.22
N TRP A 456 5.75 -15.80 -33.44
CA TRP A 456 5.53 -15.86 -32.01
C TRP A 456 5.02 -14.53 -31.45
N LEU A 457 4.62 -14.53 -30.19
CA LEU A 457 4.22 -13.33 -29.46
C LEU A 457 5.43 -12.42 -29.24
N GLU A 458 5.39 -11.22 -29.83
CA GLU A 458 6.37 -10.16 -29.59
C GLU A 458 6.04 -9.41 -28.29
N LYS A 459 4.77 -9.05 -28.11
CA LYS A 459 4.24 -8.34 -26.94
C LYS A 459 2.73 -8.53 -26.81
N VAL A 460 2.22 -8.32 -25.60
CA VAL A 460 0.80 -8.49 -25.27
C VAL A 460 0.28 -7.24 -24.57
N THR A 461 -0.82 -6.68 -25.08
CA THR A 461 -1.55 -5.59 -24.39
C THR A 461 -2.81 -6.15 -23.77
N LEU A 462 -2.96 -5.99 -22.46
CA LEU A 462 -4.16 -6.36 -21.72
C LEU A 462 -5.12 -5.17 -21.67
N ASN A 463 -6.39 -5.45 -21.92
CA ASN A 463 -7.48 -4.51 -21.72
C ASN A 463 -8.16 -4.85 -20.39
N ILE A 464 -8.14 -3.91 -19.44
CA ILE A 464 -8.66 -4.07 -18.09
C ILE A 464 -9.87 -3.17 -17.93
N SER A 465 -11.02 -3.80 -17.69
CA SER A 465 -12.28 -3.11 -17.40
C SER A 465 -12.39 -2.87 -15.89
N ILE A 466 -13.02 -1.75 -15.53
CA ILE A 466 -13.22 -1.33 -14.13
C ILE A 466 -14.72 -1.14 -13.92
N ASN A 467 -15.32 -2.02 -13.14
CA ASN A 467 -16.71 -1.85 -12.71
C ASN A 467 -16.74 -1.19 -11.33
N SER A 468 -17.57 -0.17 -11.14
CA SER A 468 -17.77 0.45 -9.83
C SER A 468 -19.13 0.09 -9.26
N SER A 469 -19.19 -0.16 -7.95
CA SER A 469 -20.43 -0.35 -7.20
C SER A 469 -20.42 0.52 -5.96
N SER A 470 -21.40 1.41 -5.84
CA SER A 470 -21.53 2.34 -4.71
C SER A 470 -22.67 1.96 -3.78
N TRP A 471 -22.46 2.09 -2.47
CA TRP A 471 -23.49 1.91 -1.44
C TRP A 471 -23.35 2.95 -0.32
N GLN A 472 -24.41 3.18 0.45
CA GLN A 472 -24.37 4.06 1.62
C GLN A 472 -23.92 3.29 2.87
N ASP A 473 -22.84 3.74 3.51
CA ASP A 473 -22.42 3.28 4.83
C ASP A 473 -23.20 4.07 5.89
N ALA A 474 -24.23 3.44 6.45
CA ALA A 474 -25.11 4.05 7.45
C ALA A 474 -24.38 4.50 8.72
N ARG A 475 -23.20 3.93 9.03
CA ARG A 475 -22.43 4.28 10.24
C ARG A 475 -21.78 5.67 10.14
N TYR A 476 -21.39 6.08 8.93
CA TYR A 476 -20.68 7.33 8.69
C TYR A 476 -21.47 8.31 7.81
N ASN A 477 -22.65 7.91 7.33
CA ASN A 477 -23.44 8.65 6.35
C ASN A 477 -22.61 9.03 5.11
N THR A 478 -21.73 8.11 4.68
CA THR A 478 -20.84 8.27 3.53
C THR A 478 -21.15 7.24 2.46
N THR A 479 -21.06 7.65 1.18
CA THR A 479 -21.11 6.71 0.06
C THR A 479 -19.75 6.04 -0.07
N LYS A 480 -19.70 4.72 0.02
CA LYS A 480 -18.53 3.92 -0.33
C LYS A 480 -18.68 3.39 -1.75
N THR A 481 -17.58 3.33 -2.49
CA THR A 481 -17.53 2.75 -3.82
C THR A 481 -16.42 1.71 -3.84
N THR A 482 -16.74 0.50 -4.27
CA THR A 482 -15.72 -0.51 -4.63
C THR A 482 -15.56 -0.55 -6.12
N TYR A 483 -14.35 -0.91 -6.54
CA TYR A 483 -14.00 -1.17 -7.91
C TYR A 483 -13.70 -2.66 -8.07
N ASP A 484 -14.17 -3.26 -9.16
CA ASP A 484 -13.86 -4.64 -9.59
C ASP A 484 -13.12 -4.54 -10.93
N HIS A 485 -11.82 -4.78 -10.89
CA HIS A 485 -10.92 -4.82 -12.04
C HIS A 485 -10.88 -6.24 -12.61
N PHE A 486 -10.86 -6.38 -13.92
CA PHE A 486 -10.62 -7.66 -14.58
C PHE A 486 -10.14 -7.47 -16.01
N VAL A 487 -9.35 -8.43 -16.51
CA VAL A 487 -8.94 -8.46 -17.92
C VAL A 487 -10.15 -8.82 -18.79
N SER A 488 -10.62 -7.86 -19.58
CA SER A 488 -11.78 -7.99 -20.47
C SER A 488 -11.41 -8.22 -21.93
N GLY A 489 -10.15 -7.98 -22.29
CA GLY A 489 -9.62 -8.23 -23.63
C GLY A 489 -8.10 -8.34 -23.66
N ILE A 490 -7.59 -8.89 -24.75
CA ILE A 490 -6.16 -9.05 -25.02
C ILE A 490 -5.90 -8.69 -26.48
N THR A 491 -4.85 -7.91 -26.70
CA THR A 491 -4.26 -7.68 -28.02
C THR A 491 -2.88 -8.34 -28.07
N CYS A 492 -2.70 -9.27 -29.01
CA CYS A 492 -1.43 -9.94 -29.27
C CYS A 492 -0.77 -9.33 -30.49
N HIS A 493 0.49 -8.92 -30.35
CA HIS A 493 1.33 -8.50 -31.46
C HIS A 493 2.34 -9.61 -31.76
N THR A 494 2.45 -10.02 -33.01
CA THR A 494 3.30 -11.13 -33.43
C THR A 494 4.59 -10.65 -34.09
N LEU A 495 5.61 -11.50 -34.15
CA LEU A 495 6.89 -11.20 -34.80
C LEU A 495 6.74 -10.98 -36.32
N SER A 496 5.69 -11.55 -36.93
CA SER A 496 5.31 -11.26 -38.32
C SER A 496 4.73 -9.85 -38.54
N GLY A 497 4.51 -9.09 -37.46
CA GLY A 497 3.96 -7.73 -37.48
C GLY A 497 2.44 -7.67 -37.51
N ASN A 498 1.75 -8.80 -37.29
CA ASN A 498 0.30 -8.86 -37.23
C ASN A 498 -0.21 -8.51 -35.83
N GLU A 499 -1.41 -7.93 -35.77
CA GLU A 499 -2.08 -7.55 -34.54
C GLU A 499 -3.44 -8.26 -34.43
N HIS A 500 -3.62 -9.03 -33.36
CA HIS A 500 -4.82 -9.85 -33.13
C HIS A 500 -5.52 -9.41 -31.85
N HIS A 501 -6.82 -9.15 -31.96
CA HIS A 501 -7.65 -8.63 -30.87
C HIS A 501 -8.67 -9.68 -30.41
N PHE A 502 -8.74 -9.90 -29.10
CA PHE A 502 -9.68 -10.84 -28.47
C PHE A 502 -10.38 -10.16 -27.29
N GLY A 503 -11.68 -10.39 -27.12
CA GLY A 503 -12.47 -9.74 -26.07
C GLY A 503 -12.77 -8.26 -26.31
N GLU A 504 -12.95 -7.48 -25.24
CA GLU A 504 -13.23 -6.05 -25.29
C GLU A 504 -11.97 -5.23 -25.61
N THR A 505 -12.09 -4.20 -26.45
CA THR A 505 -10.98 -3.29 -26.80
C THR A 505 -11.03 -1.97 -26.05
N SER A 506 -12.07 -1.71 -25.25
CA SER A 506 -12.20 -0.55 -24.38
C SER A 506 -11.56 -0.77 -23.01
N GLY A 507 -11.38 0.29 -22.24
CA GLY A 507 -10.86 0.23 -20.87
C GLY A 507 -9.37 0.53 -20.77
N CYS A 508 -8.81 0.29 -19.59
CA CYS A 508 -7.42 0.59 -19.30
C CYS A 508 -6.48 -0.41 -19.99
N LYS A 509 -5.26 0.02 -20.29
CA LYS A 509 -4.24 -0.74 -21.02
C LYS A 509 -3.06 -1.07 -20.13
N ARG A 510 -2.62 -2.32 -20.17
CA ARG A 510 -1.36 -2.76 -19.55
C ARG A 510 -0.52 -3.49 -20.59
N LEU A 511 0.75 -3.11 -20.71
CA LEU A 511 1.67 -3.67 -21.69
C LEU A 511 2.58 -4.70 -21.04
N LEU A 512 2.59 -5.91 -21.59
CA LEU A 512 3.57 -6.95 -21.31
C LEU A 512 4.51 -7.05 -22.52
N GLU A 513 5.71 -6.49 -22.37
CA GLU A 513 6.73 -6.49 -23.43
C GLU A 513 8.11 -6.88 -22.83
N PRO A 514 8.84 -7.81 -23.45
CA PRO A 514 10.18 -8.17 -23.01
C PRO A 514 11.21 -7.05 -23.29
N ARG A 515 12.31 -7.01 -22.54
CA ARG A 515 13.43 -6.08 -22.79
C ARG A 515 14.00 -6.24 -24.20
N PRO A 516 14.51 -5.16 -24.83
CA PRO A 516 15.14 -5.25 -26.14
C PRO A 516 16.14 -6.42 -26.26
N GLY A 517 16.02 -7.18 -27.34
CA GLY A 517 16.87 -8.36 -27.60
C GLY A 517 16.47 -9.64 -26.86
N HIS A 518 15.33 -9.67 -26.17
CA HIS A 518 14.81 -10.88 -25.52
C HIS A 518 13.45 -11.29 -26.10
N GLY A 519 13.15 -12.58 -26.16
CA GLY A 519 11.83 -13.10 -26.56
C GLY A 519 10.99 -13.55 -25.36
N ILE A 520 9.66 -13.64 -25.53
CA ILE A 520 8.76 -14.23 -24.53
C ILE A 520 8.94 -15.76 -24.56
N ILE A 521 9.30 -16.37 -23.44
CA ILE A 521 9.55 -17.83 -23.36
C ILE A 521 8.70 -18.55 -22.32
N GLY A 522 7.91 -17.82 -21.52
CA GLY A 522 7.00 -18.40 -20.53
C GLY A 522 6.14 -17.34 -19.87
N MET A 523 5.29 -17.77 -18.95
CA MET A 523 4.40 -16.90 -18.20
C MET A 523 4.20 -17.39 -16.76
N ARG A 524 3.88 -16.43 -15.90
CA ARG A 524 3.35 -16.65 -14.55
C ARG A 524 1.94 -16.09 -14.47
N THR A 525 1.02 -16.83 -13.87
CA THR A 525 -0.35 -16.37 -13.62
C THR A 525 -0.80 -16.79 -12.25
N ASP A 526 -1.46 -15.88 -11.52
CA ASP A 526 -2.27 -16.22 -10.36
C ASP A 526 -3.75 -16.03 -10.72
N TRP A 527 -4.63 -16.90 -10.25
CA TRP A 527 -6.06 -16.79 -10.48
C TRP A 527 -6.87 -17.10 -9.23
N ALA A 528 -8.09 -16.55 -9.19
CA ALA A 528 -9.07 -16.76 -8.14
C ALA A 528 -10.47 -16.71 -8.74
N GLU A 529 -11.41 -17.52 -8.23
CA GLU A 529 -12.80 -17.57 -8.70
C GLU A 529 -12.95 -17.70 -10.23
N GLY A 530 -12.02 -18.40 -10.88
CA GLY A 530 -12.03 -18.58 -12.33
C GLY A 530 -11.62 -17.36 -13.17
N ARG A 531 -10.89 -16.40 -12.58
CA ARG A 531 -10.35 -15.22 -13.27
C ARG A 531 -8.87 -15.05 -12.98
N ILE A 532 -8.09 -14.64 -13.97
CA ILE A 532 -6.69 -14.26 -13.78
C ILE A 532 -6.64 -12.97 -12.96
N THR A 533 -5.92 -13.01 -11.83
CA THR A 533 -5.73 -11.88 -10.91
C THR A 533 -4.35 -11.26 -11.02
N ARG A 534 -3.34 -12.05 -11.41
CA ARG A 534 -1.99 -11.57 -11.72
C ARG A 534 -1.42 -12.25 -12.96
N ILE A 535 -0.56 -11.53 -13.67
CA ILE A 535 0.07 -12.03 -14.89
C ILE A 535 1.45 -11.40 -15.09
N GLY A 536 2.41 -12.22 -15.51
CA GLY A 536 3.76 -11.80 -15.86
C GLY A 536 4.32 -12.70 -16.95
N ILE A 537 5.29 -12.17 -17.69
CA ILE A 537 5.99 -12.89 -18.76
C ILE A 537 7.41 -13.25 -18.31
N PHE A 538 7.92 -14.36 -18.83
CA PHE A 538 9.34 -14.71 -18.75
C PHE A 538 10.02 -14.37 -20.07
N GLU A 539 11.18 -13.75 -19.96
CA GLU A 539 11.98 -13.29 -21.09
C GLU A 539 13.38 -13.90 -21.07
N HIS A 540 13.93 -14.15 -22.27
CA HIS A 540 15.25 -14.73 -22.44
C HIS A 540 15.90 -14.29 -23.75
N ALA A 541 17.23 -14.16 -23.77
CA ALA A 541 17.99 -13.67 -24.92
C ALA A 541 17.97 -14.63 -26.12
N ALA A 542 17.84 -15.94 -25.86
CA ALA A 542 17.64 -16.96 -26.89
C ALA A 542 16.19 -17.08 -27.40
N GLY A 543 15.24 -16.33 -26.81
CA GLY A 543 13.85 -16.34 -27.26
C GLY A 543 13.68 -15.65 -28.63
N LEU A 544 12.68 -16.08 -29.41
CA LEU A 544 12.35 -15.44 -30.68
C LEU A 544 12.02 -13.95 -30.47
N THR A 545 12.76 -13.08 -31.17
CA THR A 545 12.63 -11.62 -31.03
C THR A 545 13.05 -10.90 -32.30
N THR A 546 12.44 -9.73 -32.51
CA THR A 546 12.83 -8.70 -33.47
C THR A 546 13.67 -7.62 -32.76
N PHE A 547 14.37 -6.79 -33.53
CA PHE A 547 15.01 -5.59 -32.97
C PHE A 547 13.95 -4.55 -32.61
N ARG A 548 13.99 -4.05 -31.38
CA ARG A 548 13.08 -3.00 -30.89
C ARG A 548 13.80 -1.95 -30.03
N PRO A 549 13.34 -0.69 -30.05
CA PRO A 549 13.84 0.33 -29.15
C PRO A 549 13.41 0.05 -27.70
N SER A 550 14.15 0.57 -26.73
CA SER A 550 13.80 0.44 -25.31
C SER A 550 12.58 1.28 -24.95
N ASN A 551 11.67 0.65 -24.19
CA ASN A 551 10.59 1.35 -23.50
C ASN A 551 11.09 1.96 -22.19
N ASP A 552 10.44 3.05 -21.79
CA ASP A 552 10.50 3.50 -20.41
C ASP A 552 9.84 2.45 -19.51
N THR A 553 10.46 2.10 -18.37
CA THR A 553 9.95 1.03 -17.50
C THR A 553 8.57 1.36 -16.93
N LYS A 554 8.27 2.63 -16.68
CA LYS A 554 6.95 3.07 -16.18
C LYS A 554 5.82 2.81 -17.14
N ARG A 555 6.12 2.79 -18.44
CA ARG A 555 5.14 2.42 -19.48
C ARG A 555 4.66 0.97 -19.31
N LEU A 556 5.53 0.10 -18.82
CA LEU A 556 5.26 -1.33 -18.56
C LEU A 556 4.66 -1.55 -17.16
N GLU A 557 5.12 -0.79 -16.17
CA GLU A 557 4.66 -0.91 -14.78
C GLU A 557 3.19 -0.46 -14.59
N PHE A 558 2.80 0.65 -15.23
CA PHE A 558 1.51 1.28 -14.93
C PHE A 558 0.34 0.74 -15.75
N LEU A 559 -0.84 0.82 -15.14
CA LEU A 559 -2.11 0.68 -15.82
C LEU A 559 -2.47 2.03 -16.45
N TRP A 560 -2.55 2.11 -17.77
CA TRP A 560 -2.83 3.36 -18.48
C TRP A 560 -4.31 3.46 -18.81
N ARG A 561 -4.95 4.59 -18.53
CA ARG A 561 -6.34 4.80 -18.90
C ARG A 561 -6.47 4.96 -20.41
N ASP A 562 -7.41 4.22 -21.00
CA ASP A 562 -7.82 4.25 -22.41
C ASP A 562 -6.77 3.85 -23.46
N GLN A 563 -5.54 4.39 -23.39
CA GLN A 563 -4.48 4.15 -24.37
C GLN A 563 -3.09 4.11 -23.74
N LEU A 564 -2.18 3.34 -24.34
CA LEU A 564 -0.76 3.33 -23.96
C LEU A 564 -0.10 4.64 -24.44
N PRO A 565 0.72 5.31 -23.61
CA PRO A 565 1.53 6.42 -24.06
C PRO A 565 2.51 6.02 -25.18
N SER A 566 3.04 7.01 -25.92
CA SER A 566 4.07 6.76 -26.93
C SER A 566 5.36 6.17 -26.32
N GLN A 567 6.04 5.32 -27.08
CA GLN A 567 7.33 4.70 -26.71
C GLN A 567 8.48 5.71 -26.56
N SER A 568 8.39 6.85 -27.27
CA SER A 568 9.42 7.89 -27.24
C SER A 568 9.42 8.70 -25.95
N LEU A 569 8.30 8.69 -25.20
CA LEU A 569 8.17 9.45 -23.97
C LEU A 569 8.96 8.82 -22.82
N ARG A 570 9.35 9.65 -21.86
CA ARG A 570 10.00 9.26 -20.61
C ARG A 570 9.18 9.72 -19.42
N PHE A 571 9.13 8.90 -18.39
CA PHE A 571 8.29 9.12 -17.21
C PHE A 571 9.15 9.14 -15.97
N ARG A 572 9.10 10.26 -15.24
CA ARG A 572 9.73 10.34 -13.94
C ARG A 572 8.81 9.78 -12.87
N ASP A 573 9.38 9.26 -11.78
CA ASP A 573 8.61 8.80 -10.62
C ASP A 573 7.60 9.85 -10.15
N TYR A 574 6.39 9.38 -9.83
CA TYR A 574 5.32 10.20 -9.30
C TYR A 574 5.51 10.47 -7.81
N VAL A 575 4.87 11.53 -7.32
CA VAL A 575 4.70 11.80 -5.89
C VAL A 575 3.30 11.39 -5.43
N THR A 576 3.23 10.92 -4.20
CA THR A 576 2.00 10.60 -3.45
C THR A 576 2.07 11.26 -2.08
N GLY A 577 0.92 11.49 -1.44
CA GLY A 577 0.86 11.89 -0.04
C GLY A 577 0.93 10.69 0.90
N TYR A 578 0.71 10.94 2.20
CA TYR A 578 0.68 9.85 3.20
C TYR A 578 -0.62 9.04 3.19
N TRP A 579 -1.67 9.50 2.49
CA TRP A 579 -2.82 8.67 2.12
C TRP A 579 -2.59 8.06 0.73
N THR A 580 -2.94 6.78 0.61
CA THR A 580 -2.75 5.99 -0.61
C THR A 580 -4.09 5.66 -1.26
N ALA A 581 -4.07 5.31 -2.55
CA ALA A 581 -5.26 4.87 -3.24
C ALA A 581 -5.84 3.60 -2.58
N GLN A 582 -7.17 3.45 -2.60
CA GLN A 582 -7.83 2.23 -2.09
C GLN A 582 -7.54 1.01 -2.96
N ALA A 583 -7.29 1.22 -4.26
CA ALA A 583 -6.84 0.16 -5.15
C ALA A 583 -5.33 -0.02 -4.99
N ALA A 584 -4.85 -1.26 -5.14
CA ALA A 584 -3.42 -1.50 -5.31
C ALA A 584 -2.88 -0.60 -6.44
N TRP A 585 -1.68 -0.04 -6.27
CA TRP A 585 -1.10 0.89 -7.24
C TRP A 585 -1.01 0.31 -8.66
N ASP A 586 -0.89 -1.02 -8.78
CA ASP A 586 -0.98 -1.78 -10.02
C ASP A 586 -2.31 -1.60 -10.77
N LEU A 587 -3.40 -1.41 -10.03
CA LEU A 587 -4.76 -1.26 -10.55
C LEU A 587 -5.20 0.20 -10.61
N ALA A 588 -4.43 1.14 -10.05
CA ALA A 588 -4.72 2.57 -10.12
C ALA A 588 -4.45 3.11 -11.55
N PRO A 589 -5.47 3.54 -12.31
CA PRO A 589 -5.26 3.98 -13.68
C PRO A 589 -4.50 5.31 -13.72
N MET A 590 -3.43 5.36 -14.50
CA MET A 590 -2.65 6.55 -14.81
C MET A 590 -3.17 7.20 -16.10
N GLN A 591 -3.34 8.52 -16.06
CA GLN A 591 -3.77 9.34 -17.18
C GLN A 591 -2.66 10.34 -17.52
N PRO A 592 -2.07 10.29 -18.72
CA PRO A 592 -1.20 11.36 -19.20
C PRO A 592 -2.04 12.54 -19.72
N LEU A 593 -1.60 13.76 -19.42
CA LEU A 593 -2.04 14.99 -20.08
C LEU A 593 -0.81 15.60 -20.77
N LEU A 594 -0.78 15.50 -22.09
CA LEU A 594 0.36 15.93 -22.88
C LEU A 594 0.21 17.41 -23.25
N PHE A 595 1.24 18.20 -22.94
CA PHE A 595 1.36 19.58 -23.39
C PHE A 595 1.73 19.60 -24.87
N GLY A 596 2.62 18.69 -25.27
CA GLY A 596 3.05 18.46 -26.64
C GLY A 596 4.15 17.40 -26.66
N THR A 597 4.32 16.71 -27.79
CA THR A 597 5.38 15.70 -27.93
C THR A 597 6.62 16.23 -28.64
N ASN A 598 6.50 17.38 -29.29
CA ASN A 598 7.53 18.08 -30.04
C ASN A 598 7.26 19.60 -29.97
N GLU A 599 8.19 20.42 -30.51
CA GLU A 599 8.04 21.89 -30.48
C GLU A 599 6.84 22.43 -31.27
N LEU A 600 6.42 21.76 -32.33
CA LEU A 600 5.25 22.19 -33.10
C LEU A 600 3.99 22.06 -32.24
N ASP A 601 3.80 20.92 -31.57
CA ASP A 601 2.68 20.71 -30.65
C ASP A 601 2.69 21.75 -29.52
N LEU A 602 3.85 21.97 -28.90
CA LEU A 602 4.00 22.94 -27.81
C LEU A 602 3.71 24.37 -28.26
N SER A 603 4.03 24.72 -29.51
CA SER A 603 3.72 26.04 -30.06
C SER A 603 2.23 26.32 -30.15
N THR A 604 1.38 25.28 -30.15
CA THR A 604 -0.08 25.45 -30.16
C THR A 604 -0.65 25.76 -28.78
N VAL A 605 0.09 25.56 -27.69
CA VAL A 605 -0.45 25.67 -26.34
C VAL A 605 -0.69 27.14 -25.97
N THR A 606 -1.91 27.46 -25.54
CA THR A 606 -2.34 28.81 -25.15
C THR A 606 -2.69 28.93 -23.67
N GLY A 607 -2.77 27.82 -22.95
CA GLY A 607 -2.94 27.84 -21.50
C GLY A 607 -3.07 26.49 -20.83
N PHE A 608 -2.97 26.53 -19.50
CA PHE A 608 -3.11 25.39 -18.60
C PHE A 608 -4.15 25.70 -17.54
N ALA A 609 -5.00 24.74 -17.25
CA ALA A 609 -6.09 24.94 -16.33
C ALA A 609 -6.19 23.79 -15.32
N ALA A 610 -6.63 24.08 -14.11
CA ALA A 610 -6.92 23.04 -13.12
C ALA A 610 -8.08 23.44 -12.22
N SER A 611 -8.80 22.44 -11.70
CA SER A 611 -9.83 22.66 -10.67
C SER A 611 -9.20 22.96 -9.30
N ARG A 612 -9.99 23.57 -8.40
CA ARG A 612 -9.55 23.93 -7.04
C ARG A 612 -8.97 22.78 -6.24
N ASP A 613 -9.61 21.63 -6.37
CA ASP A 613 -9.32 20.38 -5.67
C ASP A 613 -8.37 19.48 -6.46
N LEU A 614 -7.79 19.98 -7.56
CA LEU A 614 -6.90 19.24 -8.46
C LEU A 614 -7.50 17.93 -9.00
N ARG A 615 -8.83 17.79 -9.02
CA ARG A 615 -9.55 16.65 -9.61
C ARG A 615 -9.66 16.72 -11.13
N CYS A 616 -9.18 17.80 -11.74
CA CYS A 616 -9.22 18.02 -13.18
C CYS A 616 -8.06 18.91 -13.62
N PHE A 617 -7.45 18.56 -14.76
CA PHE A 617 -6.44 19.37 -15.44
C PHE A 617 -6.81 19.51 -16.92
N GLU A 618 -6.48 20.67 -17.51
CA GLU A 618 -6.71 20.96 -18.92
C GLU A 618 -5.50 21.62 -19.58
N VAL A 619 -5.29 21.32 -20.86
CA VAL A 619 -4.39 22.06 -21.78
C VAL A 619 -5.26 22.68 -22.88
N HIS A 620 -5.07 23.98 -23.11
CA HIS A 620 -5.79 24.77 -24.11
C HIS A 620 -4.88 25.04 -25.30
N ARG A 621 -5.43 24.97 -26.52
CA ARG A 621 -4.66 25.15 -27.76
C ARG A 621 -5.16 26.34 -28.59
N SER A 622 -4.34 26.76 -29.56
CA SER A 622 -4.58 27.92 -30.42
C SER A 622 -5.73 27.73 -31.41
N ASP A 623 -6.09 26.48 -31.72
CA ASP A 623 -7.27 26.13 -32.52
C ASP A 623 -8.58 26.13 -31.72
N GLY A 624 -8.51 26.41 -30.41
CA GLY A 624 -9.65 26.36 -29.49
C GLY A 624 -9.96 24.96 -28.95
N SER A 625 -9.22 23.93 -29.36
CA SER A 625 -9.34 22.60 -28.75
C SER A 625 -8.79 22.61 -27.33
N LYS A 626 -9.31 21.70 -26.50
CA LYS A 626 -8.81 21.46 -25.16
C LYS A 626 -8.71 19.98 -24.88
N GLU A 627 -7.65 19.58 -24.21
CA GLU A 627 -7.45 18.24 -23.68
C GLU A 627 -7.68 18.28 -22.18
N ARG A 628 -8.38 17.28 -21.63
CA ARG A 628 -8.77 17.23 -20.21
C ARG A 628 -8.51 15.84 -19.65
N ILE A 629 -7.97 15.79 -18.43
CA ILE A 629 -7.93 14.59 -17.60
C ILE A 629 -8.61 14.85 -16.25
N GLY A 630 -9.09 13.78 -15.61
CA GLY A 630 -9.86 13.86 -14.37
C GLY A 630 -11.32 14.28 -14.59
N ASN A 631 -12.10 14.30 -13.50
CA ASN A 631 -13.53 14.55 -13.55
C ASN A 631 -13.95 15.52 -12.43
N SER A 632 -13.77 16.82 -12.69
CA SER A 632 -14.32 17.88 -11.86
C SER A 632 -15.30 18.73 -12.66
N THR A 633 -16.46 18.98 -12.06
CA THR A 633 -17.40 20.02 -12.50
C THR A 633 -17.05 21.38 -11.88
N GLY A 634 -15.98 21.43 -11.09
CA GLY A 634 -15.58 22.58 -10.32
C GLY A 634 -15.11 23.76 -11.17
N SER A 635 -15.10 24.95 -10.58
CA SER A 635 -14.47 26.14 -11.15
C SER A 635 -13.01 25.83 -11.48
N ILE A 636 -12.54 26.38 -12.60
CA ILE A 636 -11.22 26.11 -13.15
C ILE A 636 -10.43 27.42 -13.14
N LYS A 637 -9.22 27.37 -12.58
CA LYS A 637 -8.23 28.44 -12.70
C LYS A 637 -7.45 28.21 -13.99
N LEU A 638 -7.28 29.24 -14.83
CA LEU A 638 -6.56 29.17 -16.10
C LEU A 638 -5.31 30.07 -16.07
N MET A 639 -4.15 29.50 -16.36
CA MET A 639 -2.93 30.22 -16.73
C MET A 639 -2.85 30.30 -18.25
N ARG A 640 -2.98 31.49 -18.82
CA ARG A 640 -2.69 31.69 -20.25
C ARG A 640 -1.18 31.74 -20.47
N ILE A 641 -0.71 31.21 -21.59
CA ILE A 641 0.68 31.34 -22.04
C ILE A 641 0.72 31.65 -23.53
N ASP A 642 1.81 32.27 -23.98
CA ASP A 642 2.04 32.58 -25.38
C ASP A 642 2.89 31.49 -26.06
N GLY A 643 2.31 30.29 -26.22
CA GLY A 643 2.96 29.17 -26.92
C GLY A 643 3.44 29.52 -28.33
N PRO A 644 2.62 30.18 -29.18
CA PRO A 644 3.05 30.59 -30.51
C PRO A 644 4.24 31.56 -30.49
N GLY A 645 4.31 32.44 -29.48
CA GLY A 645 5.45 33.34 -29.27
C GLY A 645 6.63 32.72 -28.50
N GLY A 646 6.63 31.41 -28.25
CA GLY A 646 7.77 30.69 -27.64
C GLY A 646 7.76 30.63 -26.12
N GLU A 647 6.66 30.99 -25.44
CA GLU A 647 6.51 30.70 -24.01
C GLU A 647 6.32 29.19 -23.78
N ARG A 648 7.04 28.63 -22.80
CA ARG A 648 7.02 27.20 -22.45
C ARG A 648 7.03 27.05 -20.95
N ILE A 649 6.44 25.98 -20.43
CA ILE A 649 6.63 25.59 -19.03
C ILE A 649 8.04 25.03 -18.87
N SER A 650 8.85 25.66 -18.02
CA SER A 650 10.23 25.28 -17.74
C SER A 650 10.35 24.42 -16.48
N SER A 651 9.47 24.61 -15.50
CA SER A 651 9.47 23.85 -14.26
C SER A 651 8.08 23.63 -13.70
N ILE A 652 7.93 22.50 -13.01
CA ILE A 652 6.75 22.15 -12.23
C ILE A 652 7.20 21.76 -10.82
N SER A 653 6.48 22.22 -9.80
CA SER A 653 6.63 21.74 -8.43
C SER A 653 5.30 21.21 -7.92
N VAL A 654 5.34 20.11 -7.17
CA VAL A 654 4.15 19.50 -6.58
C VAL A 654 4.17 19.73 -5.08
N VAL A 655 3.04 20.17 -4.53
CA VAL A 655 2.84 20.37 -3.09
C VAL A 655 2.11 19.15 -2.55
N VAL A 656 2.71 18.49 -1.55
CA VAL A 656 2.28 17.18 -1.07
C VAL A 656 1.96 17.24 0.42
N GLY A 657 0.68 16.97 0.74
CA GLY A 657 0.16 16.81 2.10
C GLY A 657 -0.34 15.38 2.31
N ALA A 658 -1.61 15.23 2.70
CA ALA A 658 -2.30 13.93 2.73
C ALA A 658 -2.33 13.25 1.36
N LEU A 659 -2.50 14.06 0.33
CA LEU A 659 -2.46 13.71 -1.09
C LEU A 659 -1.66 14.82 -1.81
N PRO A 660 -1.40 14.71 -3.13
CA PRO A 660 -1.02 15.87 -3.92
C PRO A 660 -2.13 16.94 -3.87
N VAL A 661 -1.80 18.11 -3.31
CA VAL A 661 -2.76 19.17 -2.96
C VAL A 661 -2.46 20.50 -3.65
N GLY A 662 -1.31 20.60 -4.31
CA GLY A 662 -0.90 21.79 -5.04
C GLY A 662 0.00 21.49 -6.22
N LEU A 663 -0.08 22.34 -7.24
CA LEU A 663 0.78 22.29 -8.42
C LEU A 663 1.23 23.70 -8.75
N VAL A 664 2.54 23.92 -8.80
CA VAL A 664 3.15 25.19 -9.18
C VAL A 664 3.80 25.02 -10.54
N MET A 665 3.38 25.80 -11.54
CA MET A 665 3.99 25.83 -12.86
C MET A 665 4.76 27.13 -13.05
N ILE A 666 5.94 27.06 -13.66
CA ILE A 666 6.79 28.21 -13.99
C ILE A 666 7.12 28.16 -15.48
N SER A 667 6.99 29.29 -16.17
CA SER A 667 7.35 29.42 -17.58
C SER A 667 8.77 29.97 -17.77
N ASN A 668 9.33 29.76 -18.97
CA ASN A 668 10.60 30.35 -19.40
C ASN A 668 10.60 31.88 -19.53
N ARG A 669 9.45 32.53 -19.30
CA ARG A 669 9.31 33.99 -19.19
C ARG A 669 9.18 34.46 -17.74
N GLY A 670 9.52 33.60 -16.77
CA GLY A 670 9.44 33.91 -15.34
C GLY A 670 8.00 34.10 -14.83
N ARG A 671 6.99 33.58 -15.54
CA ARG A 671 5.59 33.61 -15.07
C ARG A 671 5.28 32.36 -14.28
N ARG A 672 4.61 32.51 -13.14
CA ARG A 672 4.22 31.44 -12.23
C ARG A 672 2.71 31.29 -12.16
N MET A 673 2.22 30.07 -11.97
CA MET A 673 0.84 29.84 -11.52
C MET A 673 0.81 28.78 -10.43
N VAL A 674 0.01 29.01 -9.39
CA VAL A 674 -0.33 28.00 -8.40
C VAL A 674 -1.74 27.48 -8.63
N PHE A 675 -1.89 26.17 -8.72
CA PHE A 675 -3.17 25.46 -8.69
C PHE A 675 -3.29 24.70 -7.37
N GLY A 676 -4.45 24.73 -6.72
CA GLY A 676 -4.62 24.17 -5.38
C GLY A 676 -3.90 25.01 -4.31
N LYS A 677 -3.17 24.35 -3.40
CA LYS A 677 -2.39 24.99 -2.33
C LYS A 677 -0.98 25.36 -2.83
N SER A 678 -0.44 26.50 -2.38
CA SER A 678 0.97 26.85 -2.65
C SER A 678 1.98 26.21 -1.70
N ASN A 679 1.53 25.79 -0.52
CA ASN A 679 2.36 25.23 0.54
C ASN A 679 1.50 24.29 1.40
N ASP A 680 2.00 23.09 1.65
CA ASP A 680 1.46 22.08 2.57
C ASP A 680 2.56 21.04 2.79
N ASN A 681 3.02 20.83 4.03
CA ASN A 681 4.11 19.95 4.50
C ASN A 681 5.42 19.90 3.67
N SER A 682 5.37 19.50 2.40
CA SER A 682 6.51 19.39 1.48
C SER A 682 6.23 19.93 0.08
N VAL A 683 7.24 20.54 -0.54
CA VAL A 683 7.23 20.98 -1.94
C VAL A 683 8.34 20.26 -2.68
N THR A 684 8.00 19.50 -3.71
CA THR A 684 8.95 18.74 -4.51
C THR A 684 9.17 19.45 -5.85
N PRO A 685 10.31 20.14 -6.05
CA PRO A 685 10.62 20.78 -7.31
C PRO A 685 11.12 19.77 -8.35
N TYR A 686 10.72 19.96 -9.59
CA TYR A 686 11.21 19.18 -10.71
C TYR A 686 11.90 20.06 -11.75
N THR A 687 13.15 19.71 -12.02
CA THR A 687 13.89 20.18 -13.20
C THR A 687 13.93 19.07 -14.26
N PRO A 688 13.82 19.40 -15.55
CA PRO A 688 13.97 18.43 -16.63
C PRO A 688 15.33 17.73 -16.60
N GLU A 689 15.37 16.47 -17.04
CA GLU A 689 16.62 15.75 -17.23
C GLU A 689 17.42 16.33 -18.41
N THR A 690 18.75 16.16 -18.39
CA THR A 690 19.59 16.68 -19.46
C THR A 690 19.26 15.98 -20.78
N GLY A 691 18.90 16.75 -21.80
CA GLY A 691 18.56 16.24 -23.13
C GLY A 691 17.07 15.94 -23.35
N PHE A 692 16.21 16.15 -22.34
CA PHE A 692 14.76 15.96 -22.46
C PHE A 692 13.99 17.21 -22.03
N GLY A 693 13.00 17.60 -22.83
CA GLY A 693 12.09 18.69 -22.51
C GLY A 693 10.80 18.20 -21.87
N LEU A 694 10.12 19.09 -21.13
CA LEU A 694 8.85 18.79 -20.48
C LEU A 694 7.73 18.62 -21.52
N ALA A 695 7.19 17.41 -21.61
CA ALA A 695 6.14 17.03 -22.56
C ALA A 695 4.74 17.01 -21.92
N GLY A 696 4.63 16.92 -20.60
CA GLY A 696 3.36 16.92 -19.90
C GLY A 696 3.42 16.43 -18.46
N ILE A 697 2.26 16.09 -17.93
CA ILE A 697 2.08 15.46 -16.62
C ILE A 697 1.34 14.14 -16.78
N TYR A 698 1.45 13.25 -15.81
CA TYR A 698 0.56 12.10 -15.69
C TYR A 698 0.11 11.94 -14.23
N CYS A 699 -1.12 11.49 -14.01
CA CYS A 699 -1.65 11.34 -12.66
C CYS A 699 -2.70 10.24 -12.55
N SER A 700 -2.96 9.81 -11.32
CA SER A 700 -4.09 8.94 -10.98
C SER A 700 -5.08 9.65 -10.07
N PHE A 701 -6.36 9.34 -10.23
CA PHE A 701 -7.46 9.85 -9.41
C PHE A 701 -8.07 8.74 -8.54
N ALA A 702 -7.27 7.77 -8.09
CA ALA A 702 -7.76 6.53 -7.48
C ALA A 702 -8.07 6.64 -5.97
N TYR A 703 -7.95 7.83 -5.36
CA TYR A 703 -8.33 8.01 -3.96
C TYR A 703 -9.84 8.27 -3.84
N ASN A 704 -10.57 7.30 -3.29
CA ASN A 704 -12.01 7.44 -3.11
C ASN A 704 -12.31 8.21 -1.81
N SER A 705 -12.82 9.42 -1.97
CA SER A 705 -13.38 10.21 -0.87
C SER A 705 -14.81 10.60 -1.23
N ASN A 706 -15.74 10.63 -0.28
CA ASN A 706 -17.06 11.20 -0.54
C ASN A 706 -16.89 12.73 -0.76
N PRO A 707 -17.31 13.35 -1.91
CA PRO A 707 -18.19 12.84 -2.96
C PRO A 707 -17.54 12.54 -4.33
N GLY A 708 -16.23 12.31 -4.42
CA GLY A 708 -15.61 11.81 -5.66
C GLY A 708 -14.11 11.47 -5.56
N GLU A 709 -13.62 10.86 -6.64
CA GLU A 709 -12.22 10.53 -6.92
C GLU A 709 -11.30 11.75 -6.75
N GLN A 710 -10.28 11.63 -5.89
CA GLN A 710 -9.25 12.66 -5.67
C GLN A 710 -7.93 12.25 -6.32
N LEU A 711 -7.13 13.27 -6.66
CA LEU A 711 -5.76 13.11 -7.13
C LEU A 711 -4.96 12.32 -6.08
N SER A 712 -4.54 11.11 -6.43
CA SER A 712 -3.76 10.23 -5.55
C SER A 712 -2.27 10.32 -5.83
N SER A 713 -1.89 10.50 -7.09
CA SER A 713 -0.49 10.56 -7.51
C SER A 713 -0.31 11.49 -8.70
N LEU A 714 0.86 12.14 -8.80
CA LEU A 714 1.22 13.00 -9.93
C LEU A 714 2.70 12.84 -10.28
N GLY A 715 3.00 12.66 -11.56
CA GLY A 715 4.35 12.61 -12.12
C GLY A 715 4.48 13.42 -13.41
N LEU A 716 5.68 13.47 -13.94
CA LEU A 716 6.02 14.27 -15.13
C LEU A 716 6.34 13.40 -16.34
N VAL A 717 6.02 13.92 -17.52
CA VAL A 717 6.29 13.31 -18.82
C VAL A 717 7.31 14.16 -19.56
N PHE A 718 8.32 13.51 -20.13
CA PHE A 718 9.39 14.16 -20.89
C PHE A 718 9.46 13.59 -22.32
N SER A 719 9.97 14.41 -23.24
CA SER A 719 10.19 14.02 -24.64
C SER A 719 11.62 14.38 -25.07
N PRO A 720 12.31 13.49 -25.82
CA PRO A 720 13.61 13.80 -26.42
C PRO A 720 13.50 14.83 -27.56
N ASP A 721 12.32 15.01 -28.14
CA ASP A 721 12.08 15.92 -29.27
C ASP A 721 11.75 17.36 -28.83
N ILE A 722 11.88 17.64 -27.54
CA ILE A 722 11.62 18.95 -26.93
C ILE A 722 12.90 19.41 -26.26
N ALA A 723 13.31 20.66 -26.50
CA ALA A 723 14.47 21.22 -25.83
C ALA A 723 14.11 21.61 -24.39
N PRO A 724 15.00 21.40 -23.40
CA PRO A 724 14.81 21.96 -22.07
C PRO A 724 14.67 23.48 -22.15
N ALA A 725 13.56 24.02 -21.63
CA ALA A 725 13.36 25.45 -21.59
C ALA A 725 14.19 26.05 -20.44
N ALA A 726 14.99 27.07 -20.73
CA ALA A 726 15.77 27.77 -19.71
C ALA A 726 14.83 28.38 -18.66
N LEU A 727 15.19 28.20 -17.38
CA LEU A 727 14.47 28.80 -16.27
C LEU A 727 14.97 30.23 -16.05
N ASP A 728 14.07 31.20 -16.14
CA ASP A 728 14.33 32.59 -15.75
C ASP A 728 13.67 32.86 -14.40
N ASP A 729 14.40 32.62 -13.31
CA ASP A 729 13.94 32.85 -11.94
C ASP A 729 14.21 34.29 -11.45
N ALA A 730 14.79 35.15 -12.30
CA ALA A 730 15.21 36.48 -11.88
C ALA A 730 14.00 37.36 -11.51
N GLY A 731 13.85 37.67 -10.22
CA GLY A 731 12.91 38.69 -9.74
C GLY A 731 11.52 38.20 -9.32
N LEU A 732 11.33 36.89 -9.10
CA LEU A 732 10.04 36.34 -8.67
C LEU A 732 9.73 36.52 -7.17
N ALA A 733 10.73 36.78 -6.33
CA ALA A 733 10.56 36.96 -4.90
C ALA A 733 10.49 38.44 -4.51
N ASP A 734 9.59 38.79 -3.59
CA ASP A 734 9.62 40.08 -2.91
C ASP A 734 10.77 40.15 -1.88
N PRO A 735 11.08 41.33 -1.30
CA PRO A 735 12.15 41.47 -0.32
C PRO A 735 12.03 40.60 0.94
N GLY A 736 10.82 40.13 1.27
CA GLY A 736 10.52 39.19 2.34
C GLY A 736 10.54 37.71 1.91
N GLY A 737 10.95 37.41 0.68
CA GLY A 737 11.11 36.05 0.16
C GLY A 737 9.83 35.38 -0.34
N LEU A 738 8.70 36.09 -0.33
CA LEU A 738 7.43 35.56 -0.87
C LEU A 738 7.38 35.70 -2.39
N LEU A 739 6.78 34.73 -3.06
CA LEU A 739 6.81 34.60 -4.52
C LEU A 739 5.54 35.18 -5.16
N TRP A 740 5.69 35.88 -6.29
CA TRP A 740 4.58 36.51 -7.01
C TRP A 740 3.84 35.56 -7.96
N GLU A 741 2.53 35.79 -8.12
CA GLU A 741 1.65 35.13 -9.09
C GLU A 741 0.82 36.16 -9.90
N PRO A 742 0.87 36.16 -11.25
CA PRO A 742 1.77 35.37 -12.07
C PRO A 742 3.18 35.95 -12.16
N GLN A 743 3.35 37.24 -11.90
CA GLN A 743 4.62 37.96 -12.01
C GLN A 743 4.68 39.12 -11.02
N ALA A 744 5.88 39.60 -10.74
CA ALA A 744 6.09 40.75 -9.87
C ALA A 744 5.49 42.04 -10.49
N PRO A 745 5.01 42.98 -9.65
CA PRO A 745 4.65 44.32 -10.13
C PRO A 745 5.90 45.05 -10.66
N PRO A 746 5.74 46.16 -11.40
CA PRO A 746 6.86 46.97 -11.86
C PRO A 746 7.83 47.31 -10.71
N ALA A 747 9.13 47.26 -10.97
CA ALA A 747 10.18 47.49 -9.95
C ALA A 747 10.13 48.88 -9.29
N SER A 748 9.40 49.83 -9.88
CA SER A 748 9.14 51.16 -9.30
C SER A 748 8.12 51.13 -8.16
N TRP A 749 7.36 50.04 -8.00
CA TRP A 749 6.33 49.91 -6.97
C TRP A 749 6.92 49.41 -5.66
N ARG A 750 6.53 50.02 -4.55
CA ARG A 750 6.96 49.68 -3.20
C ARG A 750 5.76 49.51 -2.28
N PRO A 751 5.81 48.60 -1.29
CA PRO A 751 4.74 48.47 -0.32
C PRO A 751 4.67 49.71 0.58
N SER A 752 3.47 50.12 0.93
CA SER A 752 3.20 51.20 1.89
C SER A 752 2.31 50.72 3.02
N ASP A 753 2.64 51.08 4.25
CA ASP A 753 1.83 50.79 5.44
C ASP A 753 0.47 51.50 5.43
N PRO A 754 -0.54 50.96 6.14
CA PRO A 754 -0.50 49.73 6.95
C PRO A 754 -0.80 48.44 6.15
N LEU A 755 -0.30 47.30 6.66
CA LEU A 755 -0.72 45.96 6.26
C LEU A 755 -2.02 45.58 6.98
N TYR A 756 -3.08 45.28 6.22
CA TYR A 756 -4.35 44.81 6.77
C TYR A 756 -4.38 43.28 6.81
N GLY A 757 -4.56 42.69 8.00
CA GLY A 757 -4.54 41.23 8.22
C GLY A 757 -3.17 40.68 8.64
N SER A 758 -2.48 41.36 9.57
CA SER A 758 -1.07 41.11 9.91
C SER A 758 -0.70 39.71 10.43
N GLN A 759 -1.65 38.90 10.91
CA GLN A 759 -1.40 37.51 11.35
C GLN A 759 -1.63 36.46 10.24
N HIS A 760 -1.59 36.87 8.97
CA HIS A 760 -1.79 35.97 7.83
C HIS A 760 -0.68 34.91 7.72
N ASN A 761 -1.03 33.75 7.15
CA ASN A 761 -0.09 32.71 6.71
C ASN A 761 0.04 32.68 5.17
N GLY A 762 -0.20 33.81 4.52
CA GLY A 762 -0.04 33.96 3.07
C GLY A 762 1.36 33.56 2.58
N CYS A 763 1.41 32.66 1.60
CA CYS A 763 2.64 32.09 1.03
C CYS A 763 2.91 32.60 -0.40
N VAL A 764 1.92 33.22 -1.05
CA VAL A 764 2.00 33.74 -2.43
C VAL A 764 1.48 35.17 -2.48
N LEU A 765 2.10 36.01 -3.30
CA LEU A 765 1.70 37.40 -3.52
C LEU A 765 1.03 37.58 -4.87
N LYS A 766 0.03 38.46 -4.92
CA LYS A 766 -0.61 38.86 -6.16
C LYS A 766 -0.75 40.38 -6.23
N ALA A 767 -0.34 40.96 -7.35
CA ALA A 767 -0.48 42.39 -7.59
C ALA A 767 -1.88 42.72 -8.12
N LEU A 768 -2.46 43.79 -7.58
CA LEU A 768 -3.70 44.39 -8.04
C LEU A 768 -3.37 45.77 -8.61
N ASP A 769 -3.62 45.97 -9.90
CA ASP A 769 -3.21 47.16 -10.63
C ASP A 769 -4.38 48.15 -10.79
N PHE A 770 -4.27 49.33 -10.17
CA PHE A 770 -5.30 50.38 -10.26
C PHE A 770 -5.17 51.22 -11.53
N SER A 771 -4.05 51.14 -12.24
CA SER A 771 -3.83 51.91 -13.46
C SER A 771 -4.63 51.36 -14.64
N ARG A 772 -5.00 50.07 -14.59
CA ARG A 772 -5.72 49.36 -15.65
C ARG A 772 -7.24 49.45 -15.46
N PRO A 773 -8.02 49.69 -16.53
CA PRO A 773 -9.48 49.70 -16.44
C PRO A 773 -10.02 48.29 -16.20
N VAL A 774 -10.97 48.17 -15.27
CA VAL A 774 -11.65 46.92 -14.91
C VAL A 774 -13.01 46.88 -15.60
N LYS A 775 -13.26 45.86 -16.43
CA LYS A 775 -14.56 45.60 -17.11
C LYS A 775 -15.58 45.01 -16.15
N LYS A 776 -15.15 44.04 -15.34
CA LYS A 776 -16.00 43.42 -14.31
C LYS A 776 -15.15 42.75 -13.24
N ILE A 777 -15.72 42.60 -12.05
CA ILE A 777 -15.18 41.74 -11.00
C ILE A 777 -16.21 40.67 -10.69
N THR A 778 -15.78 39.41 -10.77
CA THR A 778 -16.62 38.24 -10.51
C THR A 778 -16.10 37.53 -9.28
N GLY A 779 -16.93 37.32 -8.28
CA GLY A 779 -16.52 36.72 -7.03
C GLY A 779 -17.59 37.02 -6.01
N LEU A 780 -17.96 36.00 -5.25
CA LEU A 780 -19.02 36.10 -4.28
C LEU A 780 -18.56 35.39 -3.02
N LEU A 781 -18.82 36.02 -1.86
CA LEU A 781 -18.86 35.46 -0.50
C LEU A 781 -19.14 36.60 0.49
N ALA A 782 -20.30 37.25 0.40
CA ALA A 782 -20.84 37.81 1.64
C ALA A 782 -21.50 36.65 2.37
N ALA A 783 -20.83 36.13 3.40
CA ALA A 783 -21.41 35.08 4.23
C ALA A 783 -22.52 35.71 5.10
N PRO A 784 -23.74 35.17 5.11
CA PRO A 784 -24.68 35.50 6.16
C PRO A 784 -24.13 35.04 7.52
N ALA A 785 -24.55 35.71 8.60
CA ALA A 785 -24.01 35.46 9.95
C ALA A 785 -24.11 33.99 10.43
N TRP A 786 -25.01 33.21 9.84
CA TRP A 786 -25.22 31.79 10.15
C TRP A 786 -24.31 30.83 9.36
N LEU A 787 -23.60 31.31 8.33
CA LEU A 787 -22.64 30.54 7.56
C LEU A 787 -21.23 30.92 8.04
N ASP A 788 -20.57 29.99 8.75
CA ASP A 788 -19.25 30.21 9.35
C ASP A 788 -18.16 30.17 8.26
N ILE A 789 -18.05 31.25 7.48
CA ILE A 789 -17.01 31.41 6.47
C ILE A 789 -15.87 32.19 7.10
N ILE A 790 -14.80 31.44 7.40
CA ILE A 790 -13.60 31.98 8.01
C ILE A 790 -12.71 32.68 6.95
N GLU A 791 -13.07 32.63 5.67
CA GLU A 791 -12.27 33.10 4.54
C GLU A 791 -12.97 34.20 3.73
N LEU A 792 -12.26 35.28 3.38
CA LEU A 792 -12.59 36.04 2.18
C LEU A 792 -12.26 35.11 1.01
N GLY A 793 -13.24 34.39 0.45
CA GLY A 793 -12.91 33.46 -0.64
C GLY A 793 -12.53 34.20 -1.93
N GLY A 794 -12.37 33.44 -3.01
CA GLY A 794 -11.74 33.97 -4.20
C GLY A 794 -12.60 34.93 -5.01
N PHE A 795 -11.94 35.81 -5.76
CA PHE A 795 -12.54 36.68 -6.77
C PHE A 795 -11.63 36.85 -7.98
N THR A 796 -12.21 37.14 -9.13
CA THR A 796 -11.53 37.32 -10.41
C THR A 796 -11.82 38.70 -10.96
N ILE A 797 -10.76 39.44 -11.30
CA ILE A 797 -10.85 40.75 -11.92
C ILE A 797 -10.62 40.60 -13.42
N HIS A 798 -11.50 41.18 -14.22
CA HIS A 798 -11.44 41.17 -15.68
C HIS A 798 -11.07 42.58 -16.17
N TYR A 799 -9.90 42.73 -16.78
CA TYR A 799 -9.40 44.00 -17.29
C TYR A 799 -9.89 44.30 -18.72
N GLY A 800 -9.87 45.58 -19.10
CA GLY A 800 -10.38 46.09 -20.37
C GLY A 800 -9.63 45.67 -21.63
N GLU A 801 -8.36 45.27 -21.53
CA GLU A 801 -7.47 45.09 -22.67
C GLU A 801 -7.67 43.75 -23.39
N ASP A 802 -8.04 43.81 -24.67
CA ASP A 802 -8.36 42.63 -25.49
C ASP A 802 -7.12 41.99 -26.16
N SER A 803 -5.88 42.23 -25.72
CA SER A 803 -4.68 41.63 -26.36
C SER A 803 -3.61 41.10 -25.41
N SER A 804 -3.74 41.27 -24.10
CA SER A 804 -2.74 40.78 -23.14
C SER A 804 -3.01 39.33 -22.69
N SER A 805 -1.95 38.61 -22.32
CA SER A 805 -2.04 37.30 -21.65
C SER A 805 -2.68 37.40 -20.25
N ASP A 806 -2.69 38.60 -19.66
CA ASP A 806 -3.24 38.92 -18.32
C ASP A 806 -4.53 39.75 -18.39
N ARG A 807 -5.50 39.31 -19.20
CA ARG A 807 -6.86 39.92 -19.21
C ARG A 807 -7.63 39.67 -17.92
N GLU A 808 -7.28 38.62 -17.20
CA GLU A 808 -7.98 38.18 -16.00
C GLU A 808 -6.97 37.94 -14.87
N SER A 809 -7.32 38.32 -13.64
CA SER A 809 -6.52 38.08 -12.45
C SER A 809 -7.37 37.42 -11.37
N VAL A 810 -7.06 36.16 -11.09
CA VAL A 810 -7.78 35.31 -10.11
C VAL A 810 -7.09 35.41 -8.74
N PHE A 811 -7.76 35.99 -7.75
CA PHE A 811 -7.28 36.13 -6.37
C PHE A 811 -7.92 35.05 -5.51
N GLY A 812 -7.32 33.86 -5.51
CA GLY A 812 -7.94 32.65 -4.97
C GLY A 812 -9.13 32.17 -5.81
N MET A 813 -9.57 30.93 -5.60
CA MET A 813 -10.70 30.37 -6.37
C MET A 813 -12.04 30.77 -5.76
N THR A 814 -12.96 31.20 -6.62
CA THR A 814 -14.34 31.54 -6.24
C THR A 814 -15.01 30.29 -5.67
N SER A 815 -15.69 30.41 -4.53
CA SER A 815 -16.36 29.28 -3.90
C SER A 815 -17.61 28.87 -4.68
N GLU A 816 -17.73 27.59 -5.01
CA GLU A 816 -18.96 26.98 -5.58
C GLU A 816 -20.00 26.64 -4.52
N VAL A 817 -19.61 26.79 -3.25
CA VAL A 817 -20.50 26.51 -2.13
C VAL A 817 -21.73 27.41 -2.25
N TRP A 818 -21.57 28.63 -2.76
CA TRP A 818 -22.69 29.52 -3.02
C TRP A 818 -23.38 29.21 -4.36
N PRO A 819 -24.72 29.20 -4.42
CA PRO A 819 -25.45 29.14 -5.67
C PRO A 819 -25.11 30.36 -6.55
N THR A 820 -24.27 30.18 -7.57
CA THR A 820 -23.86 31.27 -8.46
C THR A 820 -24.87 31.56 -9.58
N HIS A 821 -25.97 30.81 -9.64
CA HIS A 821 -26.96 30.92 -10.70
C HIS A 821 -28.10 31.89 -10.36
N PRO A 822 -28.60 32.65 -11.35
CA PRO A 822 -29.71 33.59 -11.17
C PRO A 822 -31.05 32.92 -10.78
N GLU A 823 -31.14 31.59 -10.84
CA GLU A 823 -32.32 30.79 -10.47
C GLU A 823 -32.19 30.12 -9.08
N ALA A 824 -31.13 30.44 -8.32
CA ALA A 824 -30.91 29.88 -7.00
C ALA A 824 -32.06 30.16 -6.03
N THR A 825 -32.45 29.15 -5.25
CA THR A 825 -33.55 29.22 -4.29
C THR A 825 -33.05 29.23 -2.84
N ILE A 826 -33.91 29.62 -1.91
CA ILE A 826 -33.65 29.52 -0.46
C ILE A 826 -33.41 28.06 -0.06
N GLU A 827 -34.10 27.10 -0.70
CA GLU A 827 -33.86 25.68 -0.45
C GLU A 827 -32.44 25.26 -0.82
N ASP A 828 -31.86 25.83 -1.89
CA ASP A 828 -30.48 25.54 -2.28
C ASP A 828 -29.51 26.05 -1.23
N LEU A 829 -29.74 27.26 -0.66
CA LEU A 829 -28.97 27.76 0.48
C LEU A 829 -29.10 26.88 1.72
N GLN A 830 -30.32 26.42 2.05
CA GLN A 830 -30.59 25.60 3.23
C GLN A 830 -30.04 24.18 3.11
N ARG A 831 -29.87 23.66 1.88
CA ARG A 831 -29.21 22.37 1.61
C ARG A 831 -27.69 22.46 1.74
N MET A 832 -27.10 23.65 1.79
CA MET A 832 -25.66 23.81 2.01
C MET A 832 -25.29 23.33 3.41
N LYS A 833 -24.48 22.27 3.50
CA LYS A 833 -24.03 21.79 4.80
C LYS A 833 -23.01 22.77 5.38
N ARG A 834 -23.22 23.19 6.64
CA ARG A 834 -22.39 24.18 7.36
C ARG A 834 -20.89 23.82 7.44
N HIS A 835 -20.49 22.57 7.15
CA HIS A 835 -19.12 22.07 7.37
C HIS A 835 -18.62 21.02 6.36
N ASP A 836 -19.30 20.74 5.25
CA ASP A 836 -19.03 19.52 4.44
C ASP A 836 -17.60 19.40 3.86
N ARG A 837 -16.79 20.46 3.89
CA ARG A 837 -15.43 20.49 3.31
C ARG A 837 -14.37 21.23 4.14
N MET A 838 -14.66 21.63 5.38
CA MET A 838 -13.66 22.27 6.24
C MET A 838 -13.12 21.22 7.21
N SER A 839 -11.81 20.95 7.17
CA SER A 839 -11.16 19.97 8.05
C SER A 839 -11.43 20.31 9.51
N MET A 840 -12.04 19.36 10.25
CA MET A 840 -12.28 19.47 11.69
C MET A 840 -11.00 19.17 12.46
N MET A 841 -10.17 20.17 12.72
CA MET A 841 -9.18 20.10 13.78
C MET A 841 -9.31 21.32 14.69
N LEU A 842 -9.79 21.05 15.90
CA LEU A 842 -9.68 21.86 17.12
C LEU A 842 -10.22 23.31 17.05
N GLY A 843 -11.47 23.46 17.54
CA GLY A 843 -11.91 24.55 18.42
C GLY A 843 -11.72 25.99 17.95
N ARG A 844 -12.84 26.66 17.62
CA ARG A 844 -12.95 28.11 17.45
C ARG A 844 -12.27 28.83 18.63
N LYS A 845 -11.22 29.61 18.40
CA LYS A 845 -10.77 30.61 19.39
C LYS A 845 -11.79 31.74 19.40
N GLU A 846 -12.39 32.05 20.55
CA GLU A 846 -13.40 33.09 20.78
C GLU A 846 -12.95 34.54 20.50
N ARG A 847 -11.76 34.78 19.95
CA ARG A 847 -11.24 36.15 19.79
C ARG A 847 -11.67 36.75 18.45
N ASP A 848 -12.57 37.71 18.55
CA ASP A 848 -12.98 38.71 17.55
C ASP A 848 -13.75 38.16 16.32
N PRO A 849 -15.04 37.82 16.46
CA PRO A 849 -15.83 37.31 15.35
C PRO A 849 -16.05 38.40 14.31
N ALA A 850 -15.57 38.17 13.08
CA ALA A 850 -15.87 39.03 11.95
C ALA A 850 -17.40 39.17 11.78
N VAL A 851 -17.90 40.42 11.71
CA VAL A 851 -19.33 40.70 11.65
C VAL A 851 -19.82 40.64 10.20
N ALA A 852 -20.74 39.74 9.91
CA ALA A 852 -21.40 39.66 8.61
C ALA A 852 -22.30 40.89 8.38
N HIS A 853 -22.35 41.40 7.14
CA HIS A 853 -23.26 42.47 6.73
C HIS A 853 -24.58 41.95 6.15
N VAL A 854 -24.75 40.63 6.13
CA VAL A 854 -25.91 39.91 5.60
C VAL A 854 -26.51 39.12 6.75
N ALA A 855 -27.78 39.32 7.03
CA ALA A 855 -28.46 38.73 8.18
C ALA A 855 -29.46 37.65 7.80
N SER A 856 -29.97 37.64 6.57
CA SER A 856 -31.02 36.73 6.09
C SER A 856 -30.64 35.97 4.81
N ASP A 857 -31.33 34.86 4.56
CA ASP A 857 -31.16 34.03 3.35
C ASP A 857 -31.55 34.83 2.10
N GLU A 858 -32.58 35.67 2.20
CA GLU A 858 -33.06 36.54 1.12
C GLU A 858 -32.03 37.61 0.75
N GLU A 859 -31.44 38.28 1.75
CA GLU A 859 -30.35 39.25 1.51
C GLU A 859 -29.12 38.58 0.91
N ALA A 860 -28.87 37.32 1.25
CA ALA A 860 -27.75 36.56 0.74
C ALA A 860 -27.97 36.12 -0.72
N LEU A 861 -29.19 35.68 -1.09
CA LEU A 861 -29.56 35.35 -2.48
C LEU A 861 -29.61 36.58 -3.39
N ALA A 862 -30.03 37.74 -2.85
CA ALA A 862 -30.17 38.97 -3.63
C ALA A 862 -28.82 39.58 -4.06
N GLN A 863 -27.70 39.04 -3.58
CA GLN A 863 -26.38 39.59 -3.87
C GLN A 863 -25.91 39.28 -5.29
N PRO A 864 -25.46 40.29 -6.05
CA PRO A 864 -24.89 40.04 -7.36
C PRO A 864 -23.49 39.39 -7.22
N SER A 865 -23.28 38.28 -7.93
CA SER A 865 -21.98 37.59 -8.05
C SER A 865 -20.96 38.29 -8.95
N THR A 866 -21.42 39.34 -9.65
CA THR A 866 -20.64 40.10 -10.62
C THR A 866 -20.91 41.58 -10.46
N TRP A 867 -19.84 42.37 -10.37
CA TRP A 867 -19.89 43.81 -10.51
C TRP A 867 -19.40 44.21 -11.89
N ALA A 868 -20.29 44.68 -12.76
CA ALA A 868 -19.98 45.07 -14.14
C ALA A 868 -19.78 46.60 -14.25
N LEU A 869 -18.72 47.01 -14.93
CA LEU A 869 -18.32 48.41 -15.13
C LEU A 869 -18.43 48.85 -16.61
N GLY A 870 -19.07 48.04 -17.46
CA GLY A 870 -19.30 48.34 -18.88
C GLY A 870 -18.23 47.77 -19.82
N GLN A 871 -18.40 48.02 -21.12
CA GLN A 871 -17.50 47.47 -22.15
C GLN A 871 -16.09 48.10 -22.11
N ASP A 872 -15.97 49.38 -21.81
CA ASP A 872 -14.67 50.07 -21.75
C ASP A 872 -13.96 49.87 -20.39
N GLY A 873 -14.70 49.42 -19.38
CA GLY A 873 -14.24 49.31 -18.00
C GLY A 873 -14.00 50.66 -17.32
N GLU A 874 -13.73 50.63 -16.01
CA GLU A 874 -13.40 51.82 -15.22
C GLU A 874 -12.22 51.53 -14.29
N LYS A 875 -11.41 52.55 -13.96
CA LYS A 875 -10.30 52.38 -13.01
C LYS A 875 -10.80 52.27 -11.57
N ILE A 876 -10.13 51.45 -10.77
CA ILE A 876 -10.35 51.37 -9.33
C ILE A 876 -9.56 52.49 -8.65
N VAL A 877 -10.23 53.35 -7.90
CA VAL A 877 -9.58 54.50 -7.23
C VAL A 877 -9.54 54.35 -5.72
N THR A 878 -10.35 53.47 -5.15
CA THR A 878 -10.36 53.20 -3.71
C THR A 878 -10.80 51.77 -3.41
N ILE A 879 -10.19 51.17 -2.40
CA ILE A 879 -10.65 49.92 -1.78
C ILE A 879 -10.92 50.22 -0.31
N THR A 880 -12.14 49.96 0.15
CA THR A 880 -12.48 49.95 1.57
C THR A 880 -12.21 48.56 2.12
N VAL A 881 -11.51 48.47 3.26
CA VAL A 881 -10.99 47.23 3.83
C VAL A 881 -11.57 46.99 5.21
N TRP A 882 -12.05 45.78 5.47
CA TRP A 882 -12.42 45.28 6.80
C TRP A 882 -11.40 44.22 7.20
N ALA A 883 -10.71 44.44 8.31
CA ALA A 883 -9.69 43.53 8.80
C ALA A 883 -9.52 43.66 10.32
N GLY A 884 -9.11 42.56 10.95
CA GLY A 884 -8.56 42.53 12.31
C GLY A 884 -7.17 41.90 12.25
N ASP A 885 -6.97 40.81 13.00
CA ASP A 885 -5.79 39.95 12.85
C ASP A 885 -5.66 39.37 11.42
N TYR A 886 -6.79 39.22 10.71
CA TYR A 886 -6.88 38.72 9.34
C TYR A 886 -7.74 39.64 8.46
N LEU A 887 -7.61 39.51 7.13
CA LEU A 887 -8.51 40.17 6.18
C LEU A 887 -9.92 39.55 6.24
N ASN A 888 -10.92 40.38 6.51
CA ASN A 888 -12.31 39.95 6.70
C ASN A 888 -13.21 40.35 5.52
N GLY A 889 -12.93 41.47 4.87
CA GLY A 889 -13.80 42.01 3.84
C GLY A 889 -13.20 43.10 2.96
N LEU A 890 -13.73 43.26 1.75
CA LEU A 890 -13.31 44.26 0.75
C LEU A 890 -14.51 44.90 0.05
N GLN A 891 -14.39 46.17 -0.33
CA GLN A 891 -15.30 46.84 -1.26
C GLN A 891 -14.51 47.77 -2.19
N PHE A 892 -14.79 47.69 -3.49
CA PHE A 892 -14.08 48.40 -4.55
C PHE A 892 -14.88 49.62 -4.99
N HIS A 893 -14.20 50.71 -5.31
CA HIS A 893 -14.82 51.94 -5.77
C HIS A 893 -14.15 52.41 -7.06
N SER A 894 -14.95 52.69 -8.08
CA SER A 894 -14.48 53.14 -9.38
C SER A 894 -14.30 54.65 -9.46
N GLU A 895 -13.61 55.12 -10.50
CA GLU A 895 -13.39 56.55 -10.74
C GLU A 895 -14.68 57.35 -10.95
N SER A 896 -15.74 56.72 -11.47
CA SER A 896 -17.07 57.34 -11.62
C SER A 896 -17.86 57.43 -10.30
N GLY A 897 -17.32 56.90 -9.21
CA GLY A 897 -17.96 56.87 -7.89
C GLY A 897 -18.90 55.69 -7.66
N LYS A 898 -18.97 54.73 -8.59
CA LYS A 898 -19.70 53.47 -8.37
C LYS A 898 -18.96 52.62 -7.34
N SER A 899 -19.72 51.94 -6.49
CA SER A 899 -19.17 51.00 -5.51
C SER A 899 -19.57 49.58 -5.87
N SER A 900 -18.65 48.64 -5.72
CA SER A 900 -18.94 47.22 -5.81
C SER A 900 -19.85 46.79 -4.64
N PRO A 901 -20.44 45.59 -4.72
CA PRO A 901 -20.90 44.88 -3.54
C PRO A 901 -19.76 44.73 -2.51
N ARG A 902 -20.13 44.56 -1.24
CA ARG A 902 -19.19 44.24 -0.17
C ARG A 902 -18.91 42.74 -0.20
N TRP A 903 -17.64 42.34 -0.24
CA TRP A 903 -17.23 40.93 -0.22
C TRP A 903 -16.66 40.57 1.14
N GLY A 904 -17.08 39.44 1.71
CA GLY A 904 -16.70 39.00 3.06
C GLY A 904 -17.57 39.58 4.18
N ALA A 905 -17.01 39.56 5.38
CA ALA A 905 -17.65 40.02 6.61
C ALA A 905 -17.42 41.53 6.82
N CYS A 906 -18.26 42.34 6.16
CA CYS A 906 -18.19 43.81 6.14
C CYS A 906 -19.26 44.52 6.99
N GLY A 907 -19.74 43.88 8.06
CA GLY A 907 -20.84 44.39 8.90
C GLY A 907 -20.38 45.37 9.98
N GLY A 908 -19.11 45.32 10.38
CA GLY A 908 -18.50 46.28 11.31
C GLY A 908 -17.99 47.56 10.64
N GLU A 909 -17.32 48.41 11.41
CA GLU A 909 -16.62 49.58 10.87
C GLU A 909 -15.40 49.15 10.00
N PRO A 910 -15.14 49.82 8.87
CA PRO A 910 -13.95 49.54 8.06
C PRO A 910 -12.67 49.79 8.85
N ALA A 911 -11.69 48.90 8.69
CA ALA A 911 -10.35 49.08 9.25
C ALA A 911 -9.57 50.20 8.55
N GLY A 912 -9.88 50.48 7.27
CA GLY A 912 -9.26 51.58 6.54
C GLY A 912 -9.61 51.60 5.05
N LYS A 913 -8.91 52.47 4.31
CA LYS A 913 -9.06 52.64 2.85
C LYS A 913 -7.70 52.71 2.17
N ILE A 914 -7.54 51.98 1.07
CA ILE A 914 -6.42 52.14 0.13
C ILE A 914 -6.94 53.01 -1.01
N SER A 915 -6.46 54.25 -1.14
CA SER A 915 -7.07 55.24 -2.05
C SER A 915 -6.06 56.11 -2.78
N VAL A 916 -6.19 56.15 -4.11
CA VAL A 916 -5.45 57.06 -5.00
C VAL A 916 -5.85 58.52 -4.75
N LYS A 917 -7.06 58.76 -4.24
CA LYS A 917 -7.53 60.12 -3.92
C LYS A 917 -6.86 60.70 -2.67
N HIS A 918 -6.47 59.85 -1.72
CA HIS A 918 -5.84 60.28 -0.48
C HIS A 918 -4.31 60.31 -0.59
N ASP A 919 -3.71 59.37 -1.34
CA ASP A 919 -2.31 59.40 -1.69
C ASP A 919 -2.16 59.14 -3.21
N PRO A 920 -1.82 60.17 -4.01
CA PRO A 920 -1.72 60.03 -5.46
C PRO A 920 -0.57 59.11 -5.90
N ARG A 921 0.33 58.73 -4.99
CA ARG A 921 1.41 57.75 -5.27
C ARG A 921 0.88 56.33 -5.29
N VAL A 922 -0.32 56.06 -4.77
CA VAL A 922 -0.93 54.73 -4.78
C VAL A 922 -1.24 54.32 -6.21
N VAL A 923 -0.64 53.22 -6.64
CA VAL A 923 -0.78 52.65 -7.99
C VAL A 923 -1.44 51.29 -8.00
N GLY A 924 -1.59 50.67 -6.83
CA GLY A 924 -2.21 49.37 -6.70
C GLY A 924 -2.21 48.84 -5.28
N ALA A 925 -2.39 47.53 -5.15
CA ALA A 925 -2.27 46.81 -3.90
C ALA A 925 -1.54 45.48 -4.11
N ARG A 926 -0.89 44.97 -3.06
CA ARG A 926 -0.41 43.59 -2.99
C ARG A 926 -1.35 42.80 -2.10
N VAL A 927 -1.78 41.63 -2.57
CA VAL A 927 -2.66 40.71 -1.87
C VAL A 927 -1.87 39.46 -1.51
N PHE A 928 -1.94 39.06 -0.24
CA PHE A 928 -1.32 37.84 0.27
C PHE A 928 -2.33 36.70 0.17
N LEU A 929 -1.94 35.63 -0.49
CA LEU A 929 -2.75 34.42 -0.70
C LEU A 929 -2.17 33.28 0.12
N GLY A 930 -3.03 32.53 0.82
CA GLY A 930 -2.65 31.35 1.59
C GLY A 930 -3.82 30.44 1.88
N CYS A 931 -3.55 29.21 2.32
CA CYS A 931 -4.57 28.19 2.53
C CYS A 931 -4.87 27.89 4.02
N GLN A 932 -4.09 28.42 4.97
CA GLN A 932 -4.29 28.15 6.41
C GLN A 932 -4.77 29.40 7.15
N ARG A 933 -5.85 29.28 7.94
CA ARG A 933 -6.37 30.36 8.80
C ARG A 933 -7.08 29.78 10.03
N LEU A 934 -6.70 30.23 11.23
CA LEU A 934 -7.38 29.88 12.50
C LEU A 934 -7.55 28.36 12.75
N GLY A 935 -6.59 27.53 12.31
CA GLY A 935 -6.69 26.06 12.42
C GLY A 935 -7.46 25.38 11.28
N PHE A 936 -8.06 26.16 10.38
CA PHE A 936 -8.72 25.68 9.17
C PHE A 936 -7.77 25.71 7.98
N THR A 937 -7.90 24.71 7.11
CA THR A 937 -7.11 24.57 5.88
C THR A 937 -8.05 24.51 4.69
N ALA A 938 -8.00 25.53 3.85
CA ALA A 938 -8.74 25.60 2.59
C ALA A 938 -8.16 24.65 1.54
N CYS A 939 -8.98 24.22 0.57
CA CYS A 939 -8.54 23.39 -0.55
C CYS A 939 -7.64 24.12 -1.57
N SER A 940 -7.55 25.45 -1.49
CA SER A 940 -6.71 26.28 -2.37
C SER A 940 -6.33 27.58 -1.68
N ASP A 941 -5.33 28.29 -2.19
CA ASP A 941 -5.01 29.61 -1.66
C ASP A 941 -6.17 30.61 -1.81
N VAL A 942 -6.38 31.41 -0.77
CA VAL A 942 -7.40 32.47 -0.67
C VAL A 942 -6.79 33.76 -0.14
N PRO A 943 -7.38 34.94 -0.41
CA PRO A 943 -6.92 36.21 0.16
C PRO A 943 -6.93 36.21 1.70
N GLN A 944 -5.78 36.57 2.30
CA GLN A 944 -5.62 36.62 3.76
C GLN A 944 -5.17 37.99 4.29
N ALA A 945 -4.48 38.78 3.46
CA ALA A 945 -4.05 40.13 3.79
C ALA A 945 -3.92 41.00 2.55
N ILE A 946 -3.93 42.31 2.74
CA ILE A 946 -3.76 43.29 1.66
C ILE A 946 -2.96 44.49 2.15
N GLN A 947 -2.13 45.05 1.26
CA GLN A 947 -1.34 46.25 1.53
C GLN A 947 -1.26 47.15 0.28
N ALA A 948 -1.22 48.46 0.50
CA ALA A 948 -1.08 49.42 -0.60
C ALA A 948 0.29 49.31 -1.29
N MET A 949 0.31 49.54 -2.60
CA MET A 949 1.53 49.69 -3.40
C MET A 949 1.60 51.12 -3.94
N VAL A 950 2.75 51.76 -3.77
CA VAL A 950 3.02 53.14 -4.20
C VAL A 950 4.22 53.21 -5.13
N THR A 951 4.27 54.21 -6.02
CA THR A 951 5.52 54.54 -6.72
C THR A 951 6.47 55.30 -5.80
N GLY A 952 7.78 55.09 -5.96
CA GLY A 952 8.80 55.90 -5.27
C GLY A 952 8.64 57.40 -5.53
N GLU A 953 9.22 58.22 -4.63
CA GLU A 953 9.25 59.69 -4.78
C GLU A 953 9.90 60.16 -6.09
#